data_AF-Q1NGQ1-F1
#
_entry.id   AF-Q1NGQ1-F1
#
_cell.length_a   1.000
_cell.length_b   1.000
_cell.length_c   1.000
_cell.angle_alpha   90.00
_cell.angle_beta   90.00
_cell.angle_gamma   90.00
#
_symmetry.space_group_name_H-M   'P 1'
#
loop_
_entity.id
_entity.type
_entity.pdbx_description
1 polymer ?
#
loop_
_entity_poly.entity_id
_entity_poly.type
_entity_poly.pdbx_seq_one_letter_code
_entity_poly.pdbx_strand_id
1 'polypeptide(L)'
;MNFSIGERHEEFKQAVLKSALEDVEKYPALLDQLFGVLKERMPESVVSTFAFYGTRAAINNKGETRTLTKGIEQHHIELLQGMALTLPVVQWGKAPSTADVLQTLFDSVPQISDTIFKRRLIAEADEVNDGQKALMALQEKIRLHTQAVRNWGYFSEVKQICRELYASLDAKLEAAAGYTFSDILDVSESVLTTIEQRGDGYMDALKRVLSARDGKTMIESYFREFPDLVGTPEDLLDVIPEGTSREGVMGFLMSHADLRHSANMSVTAAEIASITDKEEERVERILRMLSIEPGELADHKIEHMFLSNPVWARPGIYLRGEYMFVMPQAIFSHINEIMWNVAISAKIESDLSDRRATYLEDKTESVIRSVLPTAAITKNAKWIVGGQQFETDIIAVVDKTVFIAEAKSHRLTPQGLRGAPDRLKRHLNDMVVAPSIQSERLAKHIVAARAGDADSLRITQSLSLDAEKVDQIIRISLTLDDLSVLSSSEEELEKAGLIPDGHNLAPAMHIADLCCIADILEEEIPFLHYFSERFHFQKHFEIFGDELDFLGVYLSTGFNLGAEQEDFHRLMVSGMSGTIDRYYNARDAGIQLRKPAPTIHRSYKEIIDKLARTKPDGWTTMGIFILSSASPEEQPKVERGLNRLRQSVMRKKTKSGHDCFMEILPPLNRKATVGFYVHQAAHANLRREHMEHFAAEALERDDAASCVLFAKNTDNWSSPYEAVLLVQRRERVEPEIKS
;
A
#
# COMPACT_ATOMS: atom_id res chain seq x y z
N MET A 1 -27.33 29.68 -20.16
CA MET A 1 -27.12 30.10 -18.76
C MET A 1 -25.78 29.56 -18.32
N ASN A 2 -24.76 30.42 -18.28
CA ASN A 2 -23.42 30.11 -17.79
C ASN A 2 -23.46 30.18 -16.26
N PHE A 3 -23.58 29.03 -15.60
CA PHE A 3 -23.29 28.95 -14.18
C PHE A 3 -21.77 28.78 -14.02
N SER A 4 -21.18 29.59 -13.16
CA SER A 4 -19.75 29.50 -12.84
C SER A 4 -19.46 28.21 -12.06
N ILE A 5 -18.22 27.70 -12.11
CA ILE A 5 -17.80 26.51 -11.35
C ILE A 5 -18.11 26.66 -9.84
N GLY A 6 -18.09 27.89 -9.32
CA GLY A 6 -18.43 28.20 -7.92
C GLY A 6 -19.90 27.98 -7.55
N GLU A 7 -20.85 28.28 -8.44
CA GLU A 7 -22.28 28.09 -8.17
C GLU A 7 -22.66 26.60 -8.13
N ARG A 8 -22.06 25.79 -9.02
CA ARG A 8 -22.24 24.32 -9.00
C ARG A 8 -21.65 23.66 -7.76
N HIS A 9 -20.57 24.23 -7.22
CA HIS A 9 -19.93 23.71 -6.00
C HIS A 9 -20.79 23.96 -4.76
N GLU A 10 -21.44 25.13 -4.68
CA GLU A 10 -22.32 25.46 -3.56
C GLU A 10 -23.63 24.68 -3.61
N GLU A 11 -24.23 24.52 -4.80
CA GLU A 11 -25.39 23.64 -5.00
C GLU A 11 -25.08 22.17 -4.62
N PHE A 12 -23.88 21.69 -4.98
CA PHE A 12 -23.42 20.35 -4.59
C PHE A 12 -23.29 20.21 -3.07
N LYS A 13 -22.66 21.19 -2.38
CA LYS A 13 -22.56 21.19 -0.91
C LYS A 13 -23.93 21.16 -0.24
N GLN A 14 -24.85 22.00 -0.69
CA GLN A 14 -26.21 22.04 -0.14
C GLN A 14 -26.96 20.73 -0.37
N ALA A 15 -26.80 20.10 -1.54
CA ALA A 15 -27.38 18.79 -1.82
C ALA A 15 -26.81 17.68 -0.92
N VAL A 16 -25.49 17.67 -0.71
CA VAL A 16 -24.80 16.73 0.19
C VAL A 16 -25.26 16.91 1.64
N LEU A 17 -25.32 18.15 2.13
CA LEU A 17 -25.80 18.46 3.49
C LEU A 17 -27.25 18.04 3.70
N LYS A 18 -28.12 18.29 2.71
CA LYS A 18 -29.52 17.86 2.77
C LYS A 18 -29.64 16.34 2.84
N SER A 19 -28.92 15.61 1.97
CA SER A 19 -28.89 14.14 2.00
C SER A 19 -28.34 13.63 3.33
N ALA A 20 -27.32 14.28 3.89
CA ALA A 20 -26.77 13.94 5.19
C ALA A 20 -27.82 14.06 6.30
N LEU A 21 -28.57 15.16 6.35
CA LEU A 21 -29.62 15.35 7.36
C LEU A 21 -30.72 14.28 7.28
N GLU A 22 -31.18 13.96 6.07
CA GLU A 22 -32.21 12.93 5.85
C GLU A 22 -31.77 11.53 6.33
N ASP A 23 -30.50 11.17 6.11
CA ASP A 23 -29.99 9.86 6.54
C ASP A 23 -29.79 9.80 8.06
N VAL A 24 -29.35 10.90 8.67
CA VAL A 24 -29.22 11.01 10.12
C VAL A 24 -30.55 10.85 10.84
N GLU A 25 -31.63 11.36 10.25
CA GLU A 25 -33.00 11.21 10.75
C GLU A 25 -33.48 9.74 10.67
N LYS A 26 -33.12 9.02 9.60
CA LYS A 26 -33.49 7.60 9.40
C LYS A 26 -32.67 6.62 10.25
N TYR A 27 -31.49 7.03 10.72
CA TYR A 27 -30.56 6.15 11.44
C TYR A 27 -31.17 5.32 12.58
N PRO A 28 -31.98 5.89 13.52
CA PRO A 28 -32.55 5.09 14.61
C PRO A 28 -33.47 3.98 14.10
N ALA A 29 -34.28 4.27 13.07
CA ALA A 29 -35.19 3.29 12.48
C ALA A 29 -34.43 2.14 11.77
N LEU A 30 -33.31 2.46 11.09
CA LEU A 30 -32.45 1.44 10.48
C LEU A 30 -31.80 0.53 11.53
N LEU A 31 -31.34 1.09 12.66
CA LEU A 31 -30.82 0.29 13.78
C LEU A 31 -31.91 -0.60 14.40
N ASP A 32 -33.10 -0.06 14.65
CA ASP A 32 -34.21 -0.83 15.21
C ASP A 32 -34.61 -1.99 14.29
N GLN A 33 -34.62 -1.76 12.98
CA GLN A 33 -34.87 -2.79 11.97
C GLN A 33 -33.80 -3.89 12.02
N LEU A 34 -32.51 -3.52 12.05
CA LEU A 34 -31.40 -4.48 12.13
C LEU A 34 -31.48 -5.31 13.42
N PHE A 35 -31.70 -4.68 14.58
CA PHE A 35 -31.87 -5.41 15.84
C PHE A 35 -33.13 -6.28 15.86
N GLY A 36 -34.21 -5.84 15.20
CA GLY A 36 -35.39 -6.66 14.97
C GLY A 36 -35.06 -7.94 14.22
N VAL A 37 -34.30 -7.83 13.13
CA VAL A 37 -33.81 -8.99 12.37
C VAL A 37 -32.99 -9.93 13.24
N LEU A 38 -32.04 -9.41 14.03
CA LEU A 38 -31.19 -10.25 14.90
C LEU A 38 -31.95 -10.92 16.06
N LYS A 39 -33.08 -10.34 16.49
CA LYS A 39 -33.95 -10.92 17.53
C LYS A 39 -34.94 -11.94 16.98
N GLU A 40 -35.24 -11.89 15.69
CA GLU A 40 -36.13 -12.84 15.02
C GLU A 40 -35.36 -14.01 14.39
N ARG A 41 -34.24 -13.70 13.73
CA ARG A 41 -33.39 -14.61 12.97
C ARG A 41 -32.15 -15.01 13.75
N MET A 42 -31.60 -16.19 13.45
CA MET A 42 -30.35 -16.70 14.02
C MET A 42 -29.18 -15.76 13.63
N PRO A 43 -28.60 -14.98 14.57
CA PRO A 43 -27.54 -14.03 14.25
C PRO A 43 -26.31 -14.70 13.63
N GLU A 44 -25.94 -15.89 14.09
CA GLU A 44 -24.84 -16.67 13.53
C GLU A 44 -25.03 -16.94 12.03
N SER A 45 -26.25 -17.32 11.61
CA SER A 45 -26.61 -17.56 10.21
C SER A 45 -26.64 -16.27 9.39
N VAL A 46 -27.12 -15.19 10.00
CA VAL A 46 -27.21 -13.86 9.37
C VAL A 46 -25.81 -13.32 9.08
N VAL A 47 -24.95 -13.27 10.10
CA VAL A 47 -23.59 -12.73 9.96
C VAL A 47 -22.75 -13.61 9.03
N SER A 48 -22.80 -14.94 9.17
CA SER A 48 -22.03 -15.84 8.31
C SER A 48 -22.42 -15.72 6.83
N THR A 49 -23.73 -15.63 6.55
CA THR A 49 -24.22 -15.54 5.16
C THR A 49 -23.96 -14.17 4.55
N PHE A 50 -24.16 -13.10 5.33
CA PHE A 50 -23.81 -11.74 4.92
C PHE A 50 -22.30 -11.64 4.58
N ALA A 51 -21.44 -12.20 5.44
CA ALA A 51 -20.00 -12.22 5.23
C ALA A 51 -19.58 -13.08 4.03
N PHE A 52 -20.21 -14.25 3.85
CA PHE A 52 -19.92 -15.17 2.76
C PHE A 52 -20.11 -14.51 1.40
N TYR A 53 -21.25 -13.86 1.17
CA TYR A 53 -21.50 -13.17 -0.09
C TYR A 53 -20.73 -11.84 -0.20
N GLY A 54 -20.48 -11.17 0.93
CA GLY A 54 -19.80 -9.88 0.98
C GLY A 54 -18.28 -9.95 0.71
N THR A 55 -17.58 -10.95 1.26
CA THR A 55 -16.11 -11.03 1.15
C THR A 55 -15.60 -11.86 -0.01
N ARG A 56 -16.47 -12.68 -0.60
CA ARG A 56 -16.00 -13.72 -1.49
C ARG A 56 -15.74 -13.19 -2.89
N ALA A 57 -14.54 -13.51 -3.38
CA ALA A 57 -14.13 -13.18 -4.72
C ALA A 57 -13.48 -14.38 -5.42
N ALA A 58 -13.73 -14.50 -6.71
CA ALA A 58 -13.05 -15.46 -7.56
C ALA A 58 -11.90 -14.76 -8.29
N ILE A 59 -10.71 -15.35 -8.23
CA ILE A 59 -9.55 -14.92 -9.03
C ILE A 59 -9.51 -15.80 -10.28
N ASN A 60 -9.52 -15.19 -11.46
CA ASN A 60 -9.38 -15.95 -12.71
C ASN A 60 -7.90 -16.22 -13.06
N ASN A 61 -7.64 -17.02 -14.09
CA ASN A 61 -6.27 -17.34 -14.55
C ASN A 61 -5.45 -16.11 -15.01
N LYS A 62 -6.04 -14.91 -15.08
CA LYS A 62 -5.36 -13.65 -15.38
C LYS A 62 -5.08 -12.83 -14.12
N GLY A 63 -5.38 -13.34 -12.93
CA GLY A 63 -5.27 -12.63 -11.65
C GLY A 63 -6.37 -11.60 -11.40
N GLU A 64 -7.43 -11.56 -12.22
CA GLU A 64 -8.52 -10.61 -12.01
C GLU A 64 -9.48 -11.12 -10.94
N THR A 65 -9.66 -10.33 -9.89
CA THR A 65 -10.58 -10.58 -8.79
C THR A 65 -12.00 -10.16 -9.17
N ARG A 66 -12.98 -11.04 -8.97
CA ARG A 66 -14.41 -10.75 -9.15
C ARG A 66 -15.17 -11.08 -7.88
N THR A 67 -15.69 -10.07 -7.19
CA THR A 67 -16.53 -10.26 -6.01
C THR A 67 -17.91 -10.81 -6.40
N LEU A 68 -18.51 -11.60 -5.51
CA LEU A 68 -19.88 -12.10 -5.69
C LEU A 68 -20.91 -10.98 -5.54
N THR A 69 -20.72 -10.14 -4.53
CA THR A 69 -21.56 -8.96 -4.25
C THR A 69 -20.73 -7.69 -4.38
N LYS A 70 -21.35 -6.59 -4.84
CA LYS A 70 -20.74 -5.26 -4.91
C LYS A 70 -21.26 -4.40 -3.77
N GLY A 71 -20.44 -3.47 -3.28
CA GLY A 71 -20.84 -2.48 -2.28
C GLY A 71 -20.82 -2.98 -0.84
N ILE A 72 -20.33 -4.20 -0.61
CA ILE A 72 -20.07 -4.72 0.74
C ILE A 72 -18.58 -4.79 0.96
N GLU A 73 -18.13 -4.06 1.99
CA GLU A 73 -16.75 -3.98 2.40
C GLU A 73 -16.58 -4.68 3.75
N GLN A 74 -15.33 -5.05 4.10
CA GLN A 74 -15.01 -5.74 5.35
C GLN A 74 -15.58 -5.04 6.58
N HIS A 75 -15.53 -3.71 6.63
CA HIS A 75 -16.02 -2.95 7.79
C HIS A 75 -17.54 -3.03 7.98
N HIS A 76 -18.33 -3.30 6.93
CA HIS A 76 -19.77 -3.54 7.05
C HIS A 76 -20.03 -4.83 7.83
N ILE A 77 -19.24 -5.87 7.57
CA ILE A 77 -19.36 -7.18 8.21
C ILE A 77 -18.88 -7.09 9.66
N GLU A 78 -17.76 -6.40 9.91
CA GLU A 78 -17.25 -6.15 11.27
C GLU A 78 -18.29 -5.40 12.12
N LEU A 79 -18.98 -4.42 11.52
CA LEU A 79 -20.05 -3.67 12.18
C LEU A 79 -21.25 -4.56 12.52
N LEU A 80 -21.74 -5.34 11.56
CA LEU A 80 -22.86 -6.26 11.77
C LEU A 80 -22.53 -7.31 12.85
N GLN A 81 -21.31 -7.87 12.81
CA GLN A 81 -20.81 -8.80 13.84
C GLN A 81 -20.78 -8.13 15.22
N GLY A 82 -20.19 -6.94 15.32
CA GLY A 82 -20.11 -6.18 16.57
C GLY A 82 -21.49 -5.89 17.17
N MET A 83 -22.46 -5.48 16.34
CA MET A 83 -23.84 -5.26 16.75
C MET A 83 -24.52 -6.55 17.22
N ALA A 84 -24.34 -7.68 16.52
CA ALA A 84 -24.89 -8.96 16.94
C ALA A 84 -24.36 -9.41 18.31
N LEU A 85 -23.07 -9.14 18.58
CA LEU A 85 -22.42 -9.47 19.85
C LEU A 85 -22.81 -8.55 21.01
N THR A 86 -23.53 -7.45 20.78
CA THR A 86 -24.16 -6.67 21.86
C THR A 86 -25.36 -7.37 22.47
N LEU A 87 -26.01 -8.27 21.72
CA LEU A 87 -27.17 -9.01 22.20
C LEU A 87 -26.71 -10.27 22.94
N PRO A 88 -27.21 -10.53 24.16
CA PRO A 88 -26.95 -11.81 24.82
C PRO A 88 -27.64 -12.93 24.05
N VAL A 89 -27.08 -14.14 24.10
CA VAL A 89 -27.57 -15.32 23.37
C VAL A 89 -29.07 -15.63 23.59
N VAL A 90 -29.61 -15.24 24.74
CA VAL A 90 -31.04 -15.43 25.06
C VAL A 90 -32.00 -14.54 24.26
N GLN A 91 -31.48 -13.44 23.69
CA GLN A 91 -32.22 -12.52 22.83
C GLN A 91 -32.03 -12.82 21.35
N TRP A 92 -31.14 -13.75 20.99
CA TRP A 92 -30.93 -14.15 19.61
C TRP A 92 -32.16 -14.86 19.05
N GLY A 93 -32.51 -14.52 17.82
CA GLY A 93 -33.56 -15.19 17.10
C GLY A 93 -33.24 -16.65 16.82
N LYS A 94 -34.28 -17.41 16.45
CA LYS A 94 -34.17 -18.86 16.18
C LYS A 94 -34.58 -19.24 14.76
N ALA A 95 -35.17 -18.32 14.01
CA ALA A 95 -35.56 -18.58 12.64
C ALA A 95 -34.35 -18.46 11.71
N PRO A 96 -34.25 -19.30 10.67
CA PRO A 96 -33.21 -19.14 9.65
C PRO A 96 -33.38 -17.82 8.89
N SER A 97 -32.27 -17.29 8.40
CA SER A 97 -32.27 -16.14 7.48
C SER A 97 -32.92 -16.51 6.16
N THR A 98 -33.66 -15.58 5.56
CA THR A 98 -34.23 -15.70 4.21
C THR A 98 -33.53 -14.73 3.26
N ALA A 99 -33.68 -14.95 1.95
CA ALA A 99 -33.13 -14.06 0.93
C ALA A 99 -33.61 -12.60 1.10
N ASP A 100 -34.89 -12.38 1.41
CA ASP A 100 -35.45 -11.02 1.62
C ASP A 100 -34.83 -10.32 2.84
N VAL A 101 -34.59 -11.07 3.92
CA VAL A 101 -33.93 -10.54 5.11
C VAL A 101 -32.48 -10.18 4.80
N LEU A 102 -31.77 -11.05 4.06
CA LEU A 102 -30.39 -10.77 3.66
C LEU A 102 -30.31 -9.55 2.76
N GLN A 103 -31.20 -9.43 1.76
CA GLN A 103 -31.27 -8.24 0.89
C GLN A 103 -31.49 -6.97 1.72
N THR A 104 -32.40 -7.02 2.70
CA THR A 104 -32.63 -5.91 3.63
C THR A 104 -31.35 -5.50 4.37
N LEU A 105 -30.51 -6.46 4.77
CA LEU A 105 -29.23 -6.19 5.42
C LEU A 105 -28.17 -5.67 4.43
N PHE A 106 -28.13 -6.21 3.20
CA PHE A 106 -27.26 -5.72 2.12
C PHE A 106 -27.52 -4.25 1.79
N ASP A 107 -28.76 -3.79 1.95
CA ASP A 107 -29.14 -2.39 1.73
C ASP A 107 -28.92 -1.52 2.98
N SER A 108 -29.27 -2.02 4.17
CA SER A 108 -29.28 -1.21 5.40
C SER A 108 -27.93 -1.09 6.09
N VAL A 109 -27.09 -2.14 6.11
CA VAL A 109 -25.79 -2.10 6.81
C VAL A 109 -24.85 -1.05 6.20
N PRO A 110 -24.68 -0.97 4.86
CA PRO A 110 -23.89 0.12 4.25
C PRO A 110 -24.44 1.50 4.59
N GLN A 111 -25.77 1.68 4.55
CA GLN A 111 -26.40 2.95 4.92
C GLN A 111 -26.12 3.34 6.38
N ILE A 112 -26.15 2.38 7.31
CA ILE A 112 -25.80 2.61 8.71
C ILE A 112 -24.33 3.05 8.84
N SER A 113 -23.42 2.42 8.10
CA SER A 113 -22.00 2.79 8.02
C SER A 113 -21.81 4.24 7.53
N ASP A 114 -22.41 4.58 6.38
CA ASP A 114 -22.30 5.87 5.73
C ASP A 114 -22.92 7.02 6.55
N THR A 115 -24.00 6.73 7.28
CA THR A 115 -24.73 7.76 8.04
C THR A 115 -23.85 8.42 9.10
N ILE A 116 -22.86 7.71 9.63
CA ILE A 116 -21.96 8.30 10.64
C ILE A 116 -20.95 9.26 10.03
N PHE A 117 -20.47 8.99 8.82
CA PHE A 117 -19.70 9.98 8.06
C PHE A 117 -20.56 11.24 7.81
N LYS A 118 -21.82 11.06 7.43
CA LYS A 118 -22.78 12.15 7.22
C LYS A 118 -23.07 12.97 8.49
N ARG A 119 -23.18 12.32 9.67
CA ARG A 119 -23.29 13.01 10.98
C ARG A 119 -22.11 13.95 11.24
N ARG A 120 -20.89 13.53 10.88
CA ARG A 120 -19.68 14.34 11.06
C ARG A 120 -19.67 15.54 10.12
N LEU A 121 -19.98 15.34 8.84
CA LEU A 121 -20.09 16.44 7.86
C LEU A 121 -21.03 17.56 8.33
N ILE A 122 -22.14 17.23 9.00
CA ILE A 122 -23.09 18.21 9.54
C ILE A 122 -22.49 19.01 10.71
N ALA A 123 -21.67 18.37 11.54
CA ALA A 123 -21.06 19.00 12.72
C ALA A 123 -19.93 19.99 12.36
N GLU A 124 -19.46 20.01 11.12
CA GLU A 124 -18.29 20.77 10.64
C GLU A 124 -18.64 22.04 9.85
N ALA A 125 -19.90 22.49 9.90
CA ALA A 125 -20.41 23.62 9.12
C ALA A 125 -20.07 25.03 9.68
N ASP A 126 -19.28 25.14 10.76
CA ASP A 126 -18.92 26.42 11.39
C ASP A 126 -17.67 27.08 10.74
N GLU A 127 -17.56 28.41 10.86
CA GLU A 127 -16.43 29.20 10.31
C GLU A 127 -15.10 28.90 11.04
N VAL A 128 -14.35 27.96 10.49
CA VAL A 128 -13.04 27.52 10.97
C VAL A 128 -11.91 28.16 10.15
N ASN A 129 -10.78 28.49 10.78
CA ASN A 129 -9.60 29.03 10.07
C ASN A 129 -8.91 27.96 9.20
N ASP A 130 -8.06 28.37 8.25
CA ASP A 130 -7.50 27.45 7.26
C ASP A 130 -6.64 26.33 7.85
N GLY A 131 -5.89 26.60 8.92
CA GLY A 131 -5.06 25.58 9.58
C GLY A 131 -5.87 24.54 10.36
N GLN A 132 -6.97 24.95 10.98
CA GLN A 132 -7.92 24.02 11.60
C GLN A 132 -8.67 23.20 10.54
N LYS A 133 -9.05 23.80 9.40
CA LYS A 133 -9.64 23.05 8.26
C LYS A 133 -8.69 21.99 7.72
N ALA A 134 -7.41 22.31 7.57
CA ALA A 134 -6.39 21.35 7.13
C ALA A 134 -6.23 20.20 8.13
N LEU A 135 -6.22 20.49 9.44
CA LEU A 135 -6.20 19.45 10.47
C LEU A 135 -7.44 18.55 10.43
N MET A 136 -8.63 19.12 10.20
CA MET A 136 -9.87 18.35 10.05
C MET A 136 -9.84 17.45 8.82
N ALA A 137 -9.29 17.93 7.69
CA ALA A 137 -9.09 17.11 6.51
C ALA A 137 -8.15 15.92 6.79
N LEU A 138 -7.05 16.13 7.52
CA LEU A 138 -6.16 15.05 7.97
C LEU A 138 -6.87 14.05 8.90
N GLN A 139 -7.72 14.53 9.82
CA GLN A 139 -8.51 13.68 10.71
C GLN A 139 -9.48 12.79 9.92
N GLU A 140 -10.19 13.35 8.94
CA GLU A 140 -11.12 12.57 8.11
C GLU A 140 -10.39 11.59 7.20
N LYS A 141 -9.23 11.94 6.61
CA LYS A 141 -8.39 10.99 5.85
C LYS A 141 -8.04 9.76 6.69
N ILE A 142 -7.58 9.94 7.93
CA ILE A 142 -7.21 8.83 8.82
C ILE A 142 -8.42 8.01 9.25
N ARG A 143 -9.55 8.66 9.53
CA ARG A 143 -10.80 7.96 9.89
C ARG A 143 -11.31 7.11 8.72
N LEU A 144 -11.32 7.68 7.51
CA LEU A 144 -11.70 6.96 6.29
C LEU A 144 -10.74 5.81 6.02
N HIS A 145 -9.43 6.01 6.18
CA HIS A 145 -8.45 4.93 6.08
C HIS A 145 -8.72 3.82 7.11
N THR A 146 -8.93 4.19 8.37
CA THR A 146 -9.29 3.27 9.46
C THR A 146 -10.59 2.52 9.18
N GLN A 147 -11.49 3.06 8.35
CA GLN A 147 -12.76 2.40 8.00
C GLN A 147 -12.66 1.54 6.73
N ALA A 148 -12.00 2.04 5.68
CA ALA A 148 -12.01 1.44 4.36
C ALA A 148 -10.80 0.55 4.09
N VAL A 149 -9.64 0.86 4.67
CA VAL A 149 -8.40 0.11 4.45
C VAL A 149 -8.17 -0.84 5.62
N ARG A 150 -7.96 -2.12 5.29
CA ARG A 150 -7.75 -3.21 6.27
C ARG A 150 -6.43 -3.92 6.10
N ASN A 151 -5.89 -3.93 4.89
CA ASN A 151 -4.65 -4.62 4.59
C ASN A 151 -3.55 -3.59 4.43
N TRP A 152 -2.49 -3.72 5.22
CA TRP A 152 -1.29 -2.87 5.22
C TRP A 152 -0.18 -3.45 4.33
N GLY A 153 -0.49 -4.49 3.55
CA GLY A 153 0.39 -5.19 2.63
C GLY A 153 -0.29 -6.42 2.04
N TYR A 154 0.35 -7.05 1.06
CA TYR A 154 -0.10 -8.32 0.49
C TYR A 154 0.06 -9.47 1.49
N PHE A 155 -0.77 -10.51 1.36
CA PHE A 155 -1.00 -11.47 2.43
C PHE A 155 0.26 -12.24 2.81
N SER A 156 1.04 -12.70 1.83
CA SER A 156 2.30 -13.41 2.12
C SER A 156 3.37 -12.51 2.72
N GLU A 157 3.51 -11.25 2.29
CA GLU A 157 4.40 -10.25 2.93
C GLU A 157 4.00 -9.97 4.37
N VAL A 158 2.70 -9.77 4.64
CA VAL A 158 2.16 -9.55 5.99
C VAL A 158 2.54 -10.72 6.90
N LYS A 159 2.34 -11.96 6.44
CA LYS A 159 2.73 -13.16 7.19
C LYS A 159 4.23 -13.20 7.47
N GLN A 160 5.05 -12.92 6.47
CA GLN A 160 6.50 -12.94 6.61
C GLN A 160 6.96 -11.89 7.63
N ILE A 161 6.49 -10.65 7.50
CA ILE A 161 6.82 -9.55 8.42
C ILE A 161 6.40 -9.90 9.85
N CYS A 162 5.21 -10.45 10.04
CA CYS A 162 4.74 -10.86 11.36
C CYS A 162 5.60 -11.98 11.97
N ARG A 163 5.91 -13.03 11.19
CA ARG A 163 6.77 -14.12 11.69
C ARG A 163 8.15 -13.61 12.09
N GLU A 164 8.79 -12.79 11.24
CA GLU A 164 10.10 -12.22 11.53
C GLU A 164 10.07 -11.31 12.78
N LEU A 165 9.05 -10.46 12.91
CA LEU A 165 8.90 -9.52 14.02
C LEU A 165 8.70 -10.26 15.35
N TYR A 166 7.70 -11.13 15.43
CA TYR A 166 7.21 -11.66 16.70
C TYR A 166 7.95 -12.89 17.23
N ALA A 167 8.54 -13.72 16.36
CA ALA A 167 9.14 -15.01 16.76
C ALA A 167 10.23 -14.87 17.84
N SER A 168 10.97 -13.75 17.84
CA SER A 168 12.00 -13.49 18.87
C SER A 168 11.47 -13.39 20.31
N LEU A 169 10.15 -13.17 20.48
CA LEU A 169 9.50 -13.05 21.78
C LEU A 169 8.74 -14.32 22.19
N ASP A 170 8.79 -15.38 21.38
CA ASP A 170 8.04 -16.62 21.62
C ASP A 170 8.31 -17.22 23.00
N ALA A 171 9.59 -17.34 23.38
CA ALA A 171 9.97 -17.89 24.67
C ALA A 171 9.43 -17.06 25.85
N LYS A 172 9.33 -15.73 25.69
CA LYS A 172 8.78 -14.84 26.73
C LYS A 172 7.28 -15.01 26.85
N LEU A 173 6.57 -15.05 25.73
CA LEU A 173 5.12 -15.22 25.75
C LEU A 173 4.73 -16.62 26.24
N GLU A 174 5.46 -17.66 25.85
CA GLU A 174 5.19 -19.03 26.28
C GLU A 174 5.29 -19.18 27.79
N ALA A 175 6.31 -18.58 28.41
CA ALA A 175 6.46 -18.56 29.87
C ALA A 175 5.32 -17.84 30.59
N ALA A 176 4.68 -16.85 29.96
CA ALA A 176 3.63 -16.03 30.55
C ALA A 176 2.20 -16.55 30.28
N ALA A 177 1.94 -17.09 29.09
CA ALA A 177 0.60 -17.39 28.59
C ALA A 177 0.39 -18.88 28.22
N GLY A 178 1.47 -19.66 28.06
CA GLY A 178 1.42 -21.07 27.67
C GLY A 178 1.31 -21.32 26.16
N TYR A 179 1.48 -20.28 25.34
CA TYR A 179 1.55 -20.32 23.88
C TYR A 179 2.49 -19.22 23.38
N THR A 180 2.93 -19.31 22.13
CA THR A 180 3.87 -18.37 21.50
C THR A 180 3.16 -17.41 20.53
N PHE A 181 3.86 -16.37 20.05
CA PHE A 181 3.29 -15.53 18.99
C PHE A 181 3.23 -16.29 17.67
N SER A 182 4.23 -17.14 17.41
CA SER A 182 4.21 -18.07 16.27
C SER A 182 3.00 -19.02 16.32
N ASP A 183 2.60 -19.50 17.51
CA ASP A 183 1.40 -20.32 17.65
C ASP A 183 0.13 -19.57 17.23
N ILE A 184 0.01 -18.28 17.57
CA ILE A 184 -1.12 -17.45 17.13
C ILE A 184 -1.15 -17.37 15.60
N LEU A 185 -0.01 -17.14 14.96
CA LEU A 185 0.08 -17.05 13.50
C LEU A 185 -0.29 -18.38 12.83
N ASP A 186 0.24 -19.50 13.32
CA ASP A 186 -0.01 -20.83 12.75
C ASP A 186 -1.47 -21.28 12.91
N VAL A 187 -2.06 -21.03 14.10
CA VAL A 187 -3.48 -21.29 14.35
C VAL A 187 -4.35 -20.42 13.44
N SER A 188 -4.03 -19.13 13.32
CA SER A 188 -4.81 -18.19 12.50
C SER A 188 -4.74 -18.52 11.00
N GLU A 189 -3.56 -18.92 10.51
CA GLU A 189 -3.37 -19.41 9.14
C GLU A 189 -4.17 -20.70 8.90
N SER A 190 -4.16 -21.63 9.85
CA SER A 190 -4.91 -22.88 9.76
C SER A 190 -6.44 -22.66 9.77
N VAL A 191 -6.93 -21.74 10.59
CA VAL A 191 -8.34 -21.32 10.61
C VAL A 191 -8.74 -20.75 9.24
N LEU A 192 -7.95 -19.81 8.72
CA LEU A 192 -8.19 -19.21 7.40
C LEU A 192 -8.26 -20.27 6.30
N THR A 193 -7.21 -21.09 6.17
CA THR A 193 -7.15 -22.12 5.13
C THR A 193 -8.27 -23.15 5.26
N THR A 194 -8.64 -23.54 6.48
CA THR A 194 -9.75 -24.50 6.71
C THR A 194 -11.08 -23.92 6.23
N ILE A 195 -11.37 -22.66 6.58
CA ILE A 195 -12.62 -21.99 6.19
C ILE A 195 -12.65 -21.73 4.69
N GLU A 196 -11.54 -21.30 4.08
CA GLU A 196 -11.42 -21.12 2.63
C GLU A 196 -11.69 -22.43 1.87
N GLN A 197 -11.05 -23.54 2.28
CA GLN A 197 -11.24 -24.84 1.65
C GLN A 197 -12.70 -25.33 1.73
N ARG A 198 -13.35 -25.18 2.89
CA ARG A 198 -14.77 -25.54 3.05
C ARG A 198 -15.66 -24.65 2.21
N GLY A 199 -15.37 -23.35 2.18
CA GLY A 199 -16.02 -22.43 1.29
C GLY A 199 -15.90 -22.88 -0.16
N ASP A 200 -14.70 -23.21 -0.63
CA ASP A 200 -14.43 -23.58 -2.03
C ASP A 200 -15.15 -24.86 -2.41
N GLY A 201 -15.08 -25.88 -1.55
CA GLY A 201 -15.85 -27.11 -1.70
C GLY A 201 -17.36 -26.86 -1.79
N TYR A 202 -17.90 -25.97 -0.93
CA TYR A 202 -19.30 -25.56 -0.97
C TYR A 202 -19.68 -24.91 -2.32
N MET A 203 -18.87 -23.98 -2.82
CA MET A 203 -19.16 -23.30 -4.10
C MET A 203 -19.05 -24.23 -5.30
N ASP A 204 -18.08 -25.14 -5.29
CA ASP A 204 -17.93 -26.14 -6.34
C ASP A 204 -19.11 -27.11 -6.36
N ALA A 205 -19.57 -27.57 -5.19
CA ALA A 205 -20.79 -28.37 -5.05
C ALA A 205 -22.01 -27.60 -5.56
N LEU A 206 -22.21 -26.37 -5.10
CA LEU A 206 -23.33 -25.54 -5.51
C LEU A 206 -23.31 -25.28 -7.03
N LYS A 207 -22.15 -25.01 -7.63
CA LYS A 207 -22.01 -24.83 -9.08
C LYS A 207 -22.42 -26.09 -9.86
N ARG A 208 -22.08 -27.29 -9.37
CA ARG A 208 -22.53 -28.56 -9.99
C ARG A 208 -24.05 -28.70 -9.91
N VAL A 209 -24.66 -28.38 -8.76
CA VAL A 209 -26.13 -28.35 -8.59
C VAL A 209 -26.77 -27.37 -9.56
N LEU A 210 -26.32 -26.11 -9.56
CA LEU A 210 -26.92 -25.02 -10.34
C LEU A 210 -26.69 -25.14 -11.86
N SER A 211 -25.76 -26.00 -12.29
CA SER A 211 -25.54 -26.31 -13.71
C SER A 211 -26.60 -27.24 -14.32
N ALA A 212 -27.49 -27.82 -13.49
CA ALA A 212 -28.55 -28.71 -13.94
C ALA A 212 -29.53 -28.03 -14.91
N ARG A 213 -30.03 -28.81 -15.86
CA ARG A 213 -30.86 -28.34 -16.99
C ARG A 213 -32.26 -27.89 -16.56
N ASP A 214 -32.84 -28.58 -15.58
CA ASP A 214 -34.20 -28.37 -15.08
C ASP A 214 -34.26 -28.55 -13.56
N GLY A 215 -35.36 -28.11 -12.94
CA GLY A 215 -35.53 -28.13 -11.48
C GLY A 215 -35.49 -29.53 -10.86
N LYS A 216 -36.03 -30.54 -11.55
CA LYS A 216 -36.00 -31.92 -11.06
C LYS A 216 -34.57 -32.44 -10.98
N THR A 217 -33.82 -32.32 -12.07
CA THR A 217 -32.41 -32.72 -12.12
C THR A 217 -31.56 -31.92 -11.13
N MET A 218 -31.93 -30.65 -10.87
CA MET A 218 -31.27 -29.80 -9.87
C MET A 218 -31.45 -30.34 -8.45
N ILE A 219 -32.66 -30.76 -8.09
CA ILE A 219 -32.95 -31.37 -6.78
C ILE A 219 -32.21 -32.70 -6.63
N GLU A 220 -32.24 -33.57 -7.65
CA GLU A 220 -31.47 -34.82 -7.65
C GLU A 220 -29.96 -34.58 -7.49
N SER A 221 -29.43 -33.54 -8.13
CA SER A 221 -28.03 -33.12 -7.99
C SER A 221 -27.76 -32.60 -6.57
N TYR A 222 -28.69 -31.86 -5.98
CA TYR A 222 -28.57 -31.32 -4.62
C TYR A 222 -28.39 -32.42 -3.58
N PHE A 223 -29.24 -33.46 -3.60
CA PHE A 223 -29.09 -34.63 -2.71
C PHE A 223 -27.81 -35.44 -2.96
N ARG A 224 -27.25 -35.37 -4.17
CA ARG A 224 -25.99 -36.04 -4.50
C ARG A 224 -24.77 -35.30 -3.98
N GLU A 225 -24.77 -33.98 -4.14
CA GLU A 225 -23.65 -33.11 -3.77
C GLU A 225 -23.63 -32.78 -2.26
N PHE A 226 -24.77 -32.89 -1.59
CA PHE A 226 -24.93 -32.70 -0.14
C PHE A 226 -25.47 -33.98 0.50
N PRO A 227 -24.61 -34.98 0.76
CA PRO A 227 -25.02 -36.30 1.25
C PRO A 227 -25.50 -36.29 2.71
N ASP A 228 -25.30 -35.19 3.42
CA ASP A 228 -25.80 -34.93 4.78
C ASP A 228 -27.30 -34.56 4.82
N LEU A 229 -27.93 -34.35 3.66
CA LEU A 229 -29.36 -34.06 3.58
C LEU A 229 -30.20 -35.25 4.06
N VAL A 230 -31.26 -34.93 4.82
CA VAL A 230 -32.25 -35.90 5.29
C VAL A 230 -33.44 -35.93 4.32
N GLY A 231 -33.88 -37.12 3.92
CA GLY A 231 -34.98 -37.34 2.98
C GLY A 231 -34.49 -37.79 1.59
N THR A 232 -35.39 -37.79 0.61
CA THR A 232 -35.06 -38.09 -0.80
C THR A 232 -35.41 -36.94 -1.75
N PRO A 233 -34.86 -36.94 -2.99
CA PRO A 233 -35.28 -36.00 -4.03
C PRO A 233 -36.80 -35.98 -4.25
N GLU A 234 -37.45 -37.14 -4.19
CA GLU A 234 -38.90 -37.29 -4.35
C GLU A 234 -39.65 -36.59 -3.22
N ASP A 235 -39.21 -36.74 -1.96
CA ASP A 235 -39.82 -36.06 -0.82
C ASP A 235 -39.82 -34.53 -1.01
N LEU A 236 -38.72 -33.97 -1.54
CA LEU A 236 -38.63 -32.53 -1.78
C LEU A 236 -39.47 -32.08 -2.98
N LEU A 237 -39.54 -32.89 -4.04
CA LEU A 237 -40.37 -32.62 -5.21
C LEU A 237 -41.86 -32.56 -4.85
N ASP A 238 -42.32 -33.39 -3.92
CA ASP A 238 -43.71 -33.44 -3.47
C ASP A 238 -44.13 -32.18 -2.69
N VAL A 239 -43.17 -31.46 -2.09
CA VAL A 239 -43.40 -30.22 -1.32
C VAL A 239 -43.28 -28.97 -2.20
N ILE A 240 -42.57 -29.04 -3.32
CA ILE A 240 -42.42 -27.92 -4.25
C ILE A 240 -43.70 -27.77 -5.10
N PRO A 241 -44.34 -26.59 -5.12
CA PRO A 241 -45.56 -26.39 -5.90
C PRO A 241 -45.39 -26.73 -7.38
N GLU A 242 -46.38 -27.43 -7.96
CA GLU A 242 -46.41 -27.71 -9.39
C GLU A 242 -46.32 -26.41 -10.20
N GLY A 243 -45.44 -26.40 -11.21
CA GLY A 243 -45.20 -25.21 -12.04
C GLY A 243 -44.17 -24.22 -11.51
N THR A 244 -43.50 -24.51 -10.39
CA THR A 244 -42.35 -23.71 -9.92
C THR A 244 -41.27 -23.63 -10.99
N SER A 245 -40.82 -22.41 -11.32
CA SER A 245 -39.77 -22.21 -12.32
C SER A 245 -38.43 -22.78 -11.88
N ARG A 246 -37.52 -23.01 -12.83
CA ARG A 246 -36.15 -23.43 -12.53
C ARG A 246 -35.46 -22.43 -11.60
N GLU A 247 -35.69 -21.13 -11.80
CA GLU A 247 -35.17 -20.05 -10.96
C GLU A 247 -35.75 -20.09 -9.54
N GLY A 248 -37.04 -20.44 -9.40
CA GLY A 248 -37.69 -20.62 -8.09
C GLY A 248 -37.09 -21.80 -7.32
N VAL A 249 -36.89 -22.95 -7.99
CA VAL A 249 -36.20 -24.11 -7.39
C VAL A 249 -34.77 -23.74 -7.00
N MET A 250 -34.05 -23.03 -7.86
CA MET A 250 -32.69 -22.55 -7.58
C MET A 250 -32.66 -21.68 -6.32
N GLY A 251 -33.53 -20.68 -6.21
CA GLY A 251 -33.58 -19.80 -5.03
C GLY A 251 -33.90 -20.55 -3.74
N PHE A 252 -34.79 -21.54 -3.80
CA PHE A 252 -35.12 -22.41 -2.66
C PHE A 252 -33.89 -23.24 -2.21
N LEU A 253 -33.25 -23.93 -3.15
CA LEU A 253 -32.08 -24.77 -2.85
C LEU A 253 -30.90 -23.94 -2.34
N MET A 254 -30.65 -22.76 -2.92
CA MET A 254 -29.63 -21.84 -2.43
C MET A 254 -29.93 -21.37 -1.00
N SER A 255 -31.17 -20.96 -0.72
CA SER A 255 -31.56 -20.52 0.63
C SER A 255 -31.38 -21.62 1.68
N HIS A 256 -31.65 -22.88 1.32
CA HIS A 256 -31.41 -24.03 2.19
C HIS A 256 -29.91 -24.37 2.31
N ALA A 257 -29.15 -24.27 1.21
CA ALA A 257 -27.70 -24.50 1.21
C ALA A 257 -26.96 -23.50 2.10
N ASP A 258 -27.38 -22.23 2.08
CA ASP A 258 -26.77 -21.12 2.83
C ASP A 258 -26.85 -21.31 4.35
N LEU A 259 -27.74 -22.17 4.86
CA LEU A 259 -27.78 -22.56 6.28
C LEU A 259 -26.46 -23.20 6.76
N ARG A 260 -25.63 -23.69 5.83
CA ARG A 260 -24.32 -24.28 6.13
C ARG A 260 -23.22 -23.25 6.35
N HIS A 261 -23.43 -21.97 6.03
CA HIS A 261 -22.38 -20.95 6.17
C HIS A 261 -21.83 -20.86 7.59
N SER A 262 -22.69 -20.89 8.61
CA SER A 262 -22.28 -20.83 10.02
C SER A 262 -21.35 -22.00 10.37
N ALA A 263 -21.74 -23.22 10.02
CA ALA A 263 -20.91 -24.41 10.25
C ALA A 263 -19.62 -24.41 9.42
N ASN A 264 -19.68 -24.01 8.15
CA ASN A 264 -18.51 -23.94 7.26
C ASN A 264 -17.47 -22.93 7.77
N MET A 265 -17.91 -21.86 8.43
CA MET A 265 -17.08 -20.82 9.03
C MET A 265 -16.72 -21.08 10.50
N SER A 266 -17.10 -22.23 11.05
CA SER A 266 -16.86 -22.60 12.46
C SER A 266 -15.82 -23.70 12.59
N VAL A 267 -14.91 -23.58 13.56
CA VAL A 267 -13.87 -24.57 13.84
C VAL A 267 -13.90 -25.00 15.30
N THR A 268 -13.30 -26.15 15.60
CA THR A 268 -13.06 -26.60 16.98
C THR A 268 -11.56 -26.55 17.30
N ALA A 269 -11.22 -26.47 18.59
CA ALA A 269 -9.82 -26.55 19.02
C ALA A 269 -9.17 -27.87 18.62
N ALA A 270 -9.88 -29.00 18.78
CA ALA A 270 -9.40 -30.33 18.40
C ALA A 270 -9.05 -30.43 16.91
N GLU A 271 -9.89 -29.85 16.04
CA GLU A 271 -9.64 -29.82 14.60
C GLU A 271 -8.36 -29.06 14.26
N ILE A 272 -8.23 -27.83 14.75
CA ILE A 272 -7.07 -26.99 14.44
C ILE A 272 -5.80 -27.52 15.10
N ALA A 273 -5.88 -28.12 16.29
CA ALA A 273 -4.80 -28.82 16.95
C ALA A 273 -4.26 -29.97 16.09
N SER A 274 -5.15 -30.78 15.50
CA SER A 274 -4.75 -31.86 14.59
C SER A 274 -4.08 -31.36 13.32
N ILE A 275 -4.46 -30.19 12.79
CA ILE A 275 -3.87 -29.61 11.57
C ILE A 275 -2.50 -28.99 11.87
N THR A 276 -2.36 -28.33 13.02
CA THR A 276 -1.14 -27.60 13.41
C THR A 276 -0.10 -28.47 14.11
N ASP A 277 -0.44 -29.71 14.48
CA ASP A 277 0.38 -30.59 15.33
C ASP A 277 0.73 -29.92 16.68
N LYS A 278 -0.26 -29.25 17.29
CA LYS A 278 -0.14 -28.56 18.58
C LYS A 278 -1.13 -29.15 19.60
N GLU A 279 -0.83 -28.97 20.88
CA GLU A 279 -1.71 -29.40 21.97
C GLU A 279 -3.08 -28.72 21.91
N GLU A 280 -4.17 -29.48 22.11
CA GLU A 280 -5.54 -28.96 22.01
C GLU A 280 -5.81 -27.81 23.00
N GLU A 281 -5.32 -27.93 24.23
CA GLU A 281 -5.46 -26.86 25.24
C GLU A 281 -4.77 -25.56 24.81
N ARG A 282 -3.64 -25.67 24.10
CA ARG A 282 -2.89 -24.51 23.59
C ARG A 282 -3.70 -23.80 22.50
N VAL A 283 -4.28 -24.57 21.58
CA VAL A 283 -5.13 -24.04 20.50
C VAL A 283 -6.43 -23.44 21.06
N GLU A 284 -7.09 -24.10 22.01
CA GLU A 284 -8.28 -23.58 22.70
C GLU A 284 -8.01 -22.20 23.31
N ARG A 285 -6.89 -22.01 24.02
CA ARG A 285 -6.52 -20.71 24.61
C ARG A 285 -6.38 -19.61 23.56
N ILE A 286 -5.80 -19.92 22.40
CA ILE A 286 -5.63 -18.96 21.30
C ILE A 286 -7.00 -18.62 20.68
N LEU A 287 -7.81 -19.63 20.35
CA LEU A 287 -9.14 -19.41 19.78
C LEU A 287 -10.06 -18.64 20.74
N ARG A 288 -9.98 -18.92 22.05
CA ARG A 288 -10.63 -18.10 23.10
C ARG A 288 -10.18 -16.66 23.07
N MET A 289 -8.87 -16.43 23.06
CA MET A 289 -8.30 -15.09 23.06
C MET A 289 -8.78 -14.29 21.85
N LEU A 290 -8.91 -14.93 20.68
CA LEU A 290 -9.36 -14.30 19.44
C LEU A 290 -10.89 -14.14 19.33
N SER A 291 -11.71 -14.61 20.28
CA SER A 291 -13.16 -14.70 20.09
C SER A 291 -13.96 -13.98 21.17
N ILE A 292 -15.12 -13.44 20.81
CA ILE A 292 -16.06 -12.72 21.69
C ILE A 292 -17.30 -13.59 21.94
N GLU A 293 -17.83 -13.55 23.16
CA GLU A 293 -19.09 -14.23 23.49
C GLU A 293 -20.33 -13.36 23.20
N PRO A 294 -21.46 -13.95 22.78
CA PRO A 294 -22.71 -13.20 22.62
C PRO A 294 -23.14 -12.48 23.91
N GLY A 295 -23.26 -11.15 23.83
CA GLY A 295 -23.63 -10.26 24.94
C GLY A 295 -22.43 -9.63 25.65
N GLU A 296 -21.19 -10.04 25.33
CA GLU A 296 -19.99 -9.44 25.91
C GLU A 296 -19.83 -7.96 25.53
N LEU A 297 -20.43 -7.53 24.42
CA LEU A 297 -20.41 -6.12 23.97
C LEU A 297 -21.67 -5.34 24.37
N ALA A 298 -22.52 -5.84 25.29
CA ALA A 298 -23.80 -5.21 25.64
C ALA A 298 -23.67 -3.74 26.12
N ASP A 299 -22.58 -3.41 26.81
CA ASP A 299 -22.31 -2.06 27.31
C ASP A 299 -21.52 -1.18 26.32
N HIS A 300 -21.15 -1.73 25.15
CA HIS A 300 -20.39 -1.00 24.15
C HIS A 300 -21.30 -0.12 23.29
N LYS A 301 -20.93 1.16 23.14
CA LYS A 301 -21.68 2.09 22.30
C LYS A 301 -21.46 1.78 20.83
N ILE A 302 -22.55 1.57 20.10
CA ILE A 302 -22.53 1.25 18.67
C ILE A 302 -21.76 2.32 17.89
N GLU A 303 -21.95 3.60 18.22
CA GLU A 303 -21.30 4.74 17.55
C GLU A 303 -19.77 4.72 17.67
N HIS A 304 -19.22 4.01 18.66
CA HIS A 304 -17.77 3.86 18.81
C HIS A 304 -17.20 2.72 17.95
N MET A 305 -18.01 1.73 17.58
CA MET A 305 -17.56 0.57 16.80
C MET A 305 -17.05 0.96 15.41
N PHE A 306 -17.47 2.09 14.88
CA PHE A 306 -17.07 2.56 13.55
C PHE A 306 -15.59 2.94 13.43
N LEU A 307 -14.93 3.24 14.53
CA LEU A 307 -13.50 3.62 14.57
C LEU A 307 -12.73 2.92 15.71
N SER A 308 -13.37 1.96 16.38
CA SER A 308 -12.83 1.23 17.53
C SER A 308 -13.64 -0.04 17.78
N ASN A 309 -13.86 -0.85 16.74
CA ASN A 309 -14.66 -2.06 16.85
C ASN A 309 -13.93 -3.13 17.68
N PRO A 310 -14.50 -3.66 18.77
CA PRO A 310 -13.88 -4.73 19.55
C PRO A 310 -13.56 -6.00 18.73
N VAL A 311 -14.28 -6.24 17.62
CA VAL A 311 -14.04 -7.38 16.74
C VAL A 311 -12.70 -7.30 16.01
N TRP A 312 -12.05 -6.15 15.95
CA TRP A 312 -10.71 -6.01 15.35
C TRP A 312 -9.66 -6.78 16.16
N ALA A 313 -9.71 -6.66 17.49
CA ALA A 313 -8.82 -7.39 18.38
C ALA A 313 -9.26 -8.84 18.63
N ARG A 314 -10.55 -9.14 18.44
CA ARG A 314 -11.16 -10.45 18.72
C ARG A 314 -12.18 -10.80 17.63
N PRO A 315 -11.73 -11.20 16.42
CA PRO A 315 -12.59 -11.37 15.26
C PRO A 315 -13.45 -12.64 15.28
N GLY A 316 -13.19 -13.59 16.17
CA GLY A 316 -13.99 -14.79 16.33
C GLY A 316 -15.27 -14.57 17.13
N ILE A 317 -16.25 -15.45 16.94
CA ILE A 317 -17.44 -15.57 17.78
C ILE A 317 -17.37 -16.91 18.49
N TYR A 318 -17.46 -16.92 19.81
CA TYR A 318 -17.52 -18.16 20.56
C TYR A 318 -18.96 -18.68 20.66
N LEU A 319 -19.20 -19.89 20.15
CA LEU A 319 -20.49 -20.56 20.11
C LEU A 319 -20.40 -21.94 20.81
N ARG A 320 -20.39 -21.94 22.15
CA ARG A 320 -20.58 -23.16 22.99
C ARG A 320 -19.72 -24.38 22.60
N GLY A 321 -18.42 -24.16 22.42
CA GLY A 321 -17.43 -25.19 22.09
C GLY A 321 -16.89 -25.09 20.66
N GLU A 322 -17.51 -24.24 19.85
CA GLU A 322 -17.07 -23.91 18.50
C GLU A 322 -16.68 -22.43 18.39
N TYR A 323 -15.87 -22.13 17.38
CA TYR A 323 -15.37 -20.79 17.10
C TYR A 323 -15.68 -20.41 15.66
N MET A 324 -16.59 -19.47 15.48
CA MET A 324 -16.99 -18.99 14.16
C MET A 324 -16.15 -17.78 13.77
N PHE A 325 -15.46 -17.86 12.64
CA PHE A 325 -14.75 -16.74 12.03
C PHE A 325 -15.39 -16.41 10.68
N VAL A 326 -16.21 -15.38 10.65
CA VAL A 326 -16.90 -14.96 9.42
C VAL A 326 -15.98 -14.23 8.44
N MET A 327 -14.83 -13.75 8.94
CA MET A 327 -13.73 -13.15 8.16
C MET A 327 -12.39 -13.54 8.80
N PRO A 328 -11.92 -14.79 8.62
CA PRO A 328 -10.67 -15.24 9.23
C PRO A 328 -9.45 -14.39 8.81
N GLN A 329 -9.47 -13.80 7.61
CA GLN A 329 -8.44 -12.87 7.14
C GLN A 329 -8.33 -11.59 7.98
N ALA A 330 -9.40 -11.20 8.69
CA ALA A 330 -9.39 -10.01 9.55
C ALA A 330 -8.40 -10.13 10.72
N ILE A 331 -8.03 -11.37 11.11
CA ILE A 331 -6.95 -11.58 12.09
C ILE A 331 -5.64 -10.96 11.59
N PHE A 332 -5.32 -11.11 10.30
CA PHE A 332 -4.10 -10.56 9.71
C PHE A 332 -4.20 -9.05 9.43
N SER A 333 -5.40 -8.55 9.11
CA SER A 333 -5.67 -7.11 9.02
C SER A 333 -5.35 -6.38 10.33
N HIS A 334 -5.69 -6.99 11.47
CA HIS A 334 -5.57 -6.38 12.80
C HIS A 334 -4.47 -7.01 13.68
N ILE A 335 -3.56 -7.78 13.07
CA ILE A 335 -2.60 -8.62 13.79
C ILE A 335 -1.72 -7.82 14.75
N ASN A 336 -1.33 -6.60 14.38
CA ASN A 336 -0.53 -5.74 15.23
C ASN A 336 -1.27 -5.31 16.51
N GLU A 337 -2.58 -5.07 16.42
CA GLU A 337 -3.40 -4.78 17.60
C GLU A 337 -3.58 -6.04 18.47
N ILE A 338 -3.84 -7.19 17.85
CA ILE A 338 -3.97 -8.49 18.52
C ILE A 338 -2.69 -8.81 19.31
N MET A 339 -1.54 -8.81 18.64
CA MET A 339 -0.25 -9.14 19.28
C MET A 339 0.09 -8.15 20.39
N TRP A 340 -0.25 -6.87 20.24
CA TRP A 340 -0.02 -5.89 21.29
C TRP A 340 -0.90 -6.13 22.51
N ASN A 341 -2.18 -6.47 22.33
CA ASN A 341 -3.08 -6.78 23.44
C ASN A 341 -2.65 -8.05 24.18
N VAL A 342 -2.15 -9.04 23.44
CA VAL A 342 -1.51 -10.24 24.02
C VAL A 342 -0.26 -9.85 24.82
N ALA A 343 0.61 -9.00 24.28
CA ALA A 343 1.81 -8.53 24.97
C ALA A 343 1.50 -7.77 26.26
N ILE A 344 0.49 -6.88 26.26
CA ILE A 344 0.01 -6.19 27.48
C ILE A 344 -0.47 -7.19 28.51
N SER A 345 -1.29 -8.16 28.10
CA SER A 345 -1.85 -9.16 29.01
C SER A 345 -0.75 -10.03 29.64
N ALA A 346 0.31 -10.31 28.88
CA ALA A 346 1.49 -11.04 29.32
C ALA A 346 2.55 -10.15 30.01
N LYS A 347 2.35 -8.83 30.09
CA LYS A 347 3.29 -7.84 30.64
C LYS A 347 4.67 -7.81 29.97
N ILE A 348 4.69 -7.97 28.65
CA ILE A 348 5.90 -7.93 27.80
C ILE A 348 5.80 -6.83 26.73
N GLU A 349 4.92 -5.84 26.90
CA GLU A 349 4.71 -4.76 25.95
C GLU A 349 5.96 -3.89 25.74
N SER A 350 6.81 -3.73 26.77
CA SER A 350 8.10 -3.05 26.63
C SER A 350 9.03 -3.83 25.71
N ASP A 351 9.11 -5.15 25.89
CA ASP A 351 9.93 -6.03 25.04
C ASP A 351 9.46 -6.01 23.59
N LEU A 352 8.13 -5.99 23.38
CA LEU A 352 7.55 -5.85 22.05
C LEU A 352 7.87 -4.48 21.45
N SER A 353 7.83 -3.41 22.23
CA SER A 353 8.21 -2.08 21.74
C SER A 353 9.66 -2.02 21.28
N ASP A 354 10.59 -2.58 22.08
CA ASP A 354 12.01 -2.63 21.74
C ASP A 354 12.24 -3.48 20.50
N ARG A 355 11.59 -4.66 20.44
CA ARG A 355 11.68 -5.56 19.29
C ARG A 355 11.20 -4.91 18.00
N ARG A 356 10.09 -4.15 18.04
CA ARG A 356 9.58 -3.41 16.88
C ARG A 356 10.58 -2.39 16.36
N ALA A 357 11.25 -1.64 17.25
CA ALA A 357 12.30 -0.70 16.85
C ALA A 357 13.44 -1.42 16.13
N THR A 358 14.04 -2.42 16.78
CA THR A 358 15.16 -3.18 16.19
C THR A 358 14.77 -3.89 14.89
N TYR A 359 13.57 -4.48 14.82
CA TYR A 359 13.08 -5.15 13.63
C TYR A 359 12.96 -4.20 12.43
N LEU A 360 12.38 -3.01 12.62
CA LEU A 360 12.20 -2.07 11.53
C LEU A 360 13.54 -1.63 10.96
N GLU A 361 14.52 -1.35 11.81
CA GLU A 361 15.89 -1.03 11.38
C GLU A 361 16.54 -2.21 10.63
N ASP A 362 16.48 -3.43 11.19
CA ASP A 362 17.05 -4.64 10.57
C ASP A 362 16.42 -4.94 9.21
N LYS A 363 15.08 -4.85 9.13
CA LYS A 363 14.34 -5.12 7.90
C LYS A 363 14.64 -4.08 6.84
N THR A 364 14.72 -2.81 7.23
CA THR A 364 15.11 -1.73 6.30
C THR A 364 16.50 -1.97 5.73
N GLU A 365 17.49 -2.30 6.57
CA GLU A 365 18.84 -2.60 6.11
C GLU A 365 18.82 -3.79 5.12
N SER A 366 18.11 -4.86 5.47
CA SER A 366 18.01 -6.06 4.63
C SER A 366 17.42 -5.74 3.26
N VAL A 367 16.35 -4.93 3.19
CA VAL A 367 15.67 -4.59 1.94
C VAL A 367 16.54 -3.65 1.08
N ILE A 368 17.17 -2.63 1.70
CA ILE A 368 18.09 -1.74 0.98
C ILE A 368 19.29 -2.54 0.44
N ARG A 369 19.85 -3.45 1.24
CA ARG A 369 20.98 -4.28 0.83
C ARG A 369 20.64 -5.24 -0.31
N SER A 370 19.40 -5.74 -0.39
CA SER A 370 19.00 -6.65 -1.48
C SER A 370 18.89 -5.94 -2.82
N VAL A 371 18.45 -4.68 -2.84
CA VAL A 371 18.26 -3.91 -4.08
C VAL A 371 19.44 -3.02 -4.46
N LEU A 372 20.25 -2.59 -3.48
CA LEU A 372 21.49 -1.85 -3.66
C LEU A 372 22.72 -2.68 -3.23
N PRO A 373 23.03 -3.80 -3.91
CA PRO A 373 24.12 -4.69 -3.52
C PRO A 373 25.51 -4.05 -3.61
N THR A 374 25.65 -2.91 -4.30
CA THR A 374 26.92 -2.16 -4.35
C THR A 374 27.06 -1.10 -3.27
N ALA A 375 26.02 -0.85 -2.48
CA ALA A 375 26.04 0.19 -1.47
C ALA A 375 26.94 -0.18 -0.29
N ALA A 376 27.72 0.80 0.17
CA ALA A 376 28.30 0.76 1.51
C ALA A 376 27.24 1.23 2.51
N ILE A 377 26.76 0.31 3.36
CA ILE A 377 25.68 0.57 4.31
C ILE A 377 26.24 0.69 5.71
N THR A 378 25.92 1.79 6.38
CA THR A 378 26.20 2.06 7.79
C THR A 378 24.88 2.11 8.54
N LYS A 379 24.72 1.25 9.54
CA LYS A 379 23.56 1.20 10.43
C LYS A 379 23.86 1.93 11.74
N ASN A 380 22.88 2.60 12.33
CA ASN A 380 22.92 3.27 13.63
C ASN A 380 24.12 4.24 13.72
N ALA A 381 24.22 5.08 12.70
CA ALA A 381 25.33 5.98 12.45
C ALA A 381 25.29 7.17 13.43
N LYS A 382 26.31 7.28 14.27
CA LYS A 382 26.39 8.32 15.32
C LYS A 382 27.34 9.44 14.91
N TRP A 383 26.90 10.68 15.10
CA TRP A 383 27.64 11.88 14.75
C TRP A 383 27.34 13.03 15.71
N ILE A 384 28.21 14.03 15.79
CA ILE A 384 28.15 15.08 16.83
C ILE A 384 28.16 16.47 16.21
N VAL A 385 27.24 17.33 16.65
CA VAL A 385 27.21 18.77 16.32
C VAL A 385 27.21 19.57 17.62
N GLY A 386 28.18 20.47 17.81
CA GLY A 386 28.22 21.34 18.98
C GLY A 386 28.22 20.59 20.33
N GLY A 387 28.70 19.34 20.37
CA GLY A 387 28.70 18.48 21.55
C GLY A 387 27.42 17.66 21.77
N GLN A 388 26.37 17.88 20.98
CA GLN A 388 25.17 17.04 20.98
C GLN A 388 25.36 15.87 20.00
N GLN A 389 25.12 14.64 20.48
CA GLN A 389 25.13 13.44 19.66
C GLN A 389 23.78 13.27 18.95
N PHE A 390 23.85 12.94 17.67
CA PHE A 390 22.75 12.54 16.81
C PHE A 390 22.99 11.13 16.28
N GLU A 391 21.92 10.50 15.84
CA GLU A 391 21.91 9.17 15.26
C GLU A 391 21.08 9.20 13.98
N THR A 392 21.51 8.41 13.00
CA THR A 392 20.81 8.16 11.75
C THR A 392 20.72 6.67 11.56
N ASP A 393 19.50 6.15 11.41
CA ASP A 393 19.24 4.72 11.48
C ASP A 393 19.98 3.97 10.35
N ILE A 394 19.87 4.43 9.09
CA ILE A 394 20.60 3.83 7.96
C ILE A 394 21.13 4.90 7.01
N ILE A 395 22.41 4.73 6.62
CA ILE A 395 23.07 5.47 5.54
C ILE A 395 23.60 4.45 4.54
N ALA A 396 23.11 4.49 3.30
CA ALA A 396 23.59 3.66 2.20
C ALA A 396 24.24 4.55 1.13
N VAL A 397 25.51 4.31 0.82
CA VAL A 397 26.28 5.06 -0.19
C VAL A 397 26.50 4.20 -1.41
N VAL A 398 25.94 4.62 -2.54
CA VAL A 398 26.10 3.95 -3.84
C VAL A 398 26.61 4.95 -4.87
N ASP A 399 27.85 4.78 -5.32
CA ASP A 399 28.52 5.67 -6.27
C ASP A 399 28.50 7.15 -5.80
N LYS A 400 27.73 8.02 -6.45
CA LYS A 400 27.58 9.44 -6.11
C LYS A 400 26.27 9.74 -5.36
N THR A 401 25.54 8.71 -4.92
CA THR A 401 24.24 8.83 -4.27
C THR A 401 24.32 8.38 -2.82
N VAL A 402 23.82 9.22 -1.91
CA VAL A 402 23.62 8.89 -0.49
C VAL A 402 22.13 8.68 -0.25
N PHE A 403 21.76 7.51 0.25
CA PHE A 403 20.40 7.14 0.60
C PHE A 403 20.30 7.06 2.12
N ILE A 404 19.45 7.89 2.73
CA ILE A 404 19.26 8.01 4.18
C ILE A 404 17.87 7.48 4.52
N ALA A 405 17.78 6.53 5.44
CA ALA A 405 16.49 6.03 5.90
C ALA A 405 16.38 6.17 7.43
N GLU A 406 15.22 6.66 7.87
CA GLU A 406 14.86 6.81 9.29
C GLU A 406 13.69 5.86 9.60
N ALA A 407 13.89 4.96 10.57
CA ALA A 407 12.94 3.94 10.98
C ALA A 407 12.21 4.38 12.27
N LYS A 408 10.88 4.52 12.23
CA LYS A 408 10.07 4.88 13.39
C LYS A 408 8.98 3.84 13.67
N SER A 409 9.15 3.12 14.77
CA SER A 409 8.30 2.00 15.18
C SER A 409 7.13 2.38 16.11
N HIS A 410 6.96 3.69 16.38
CA HIS A 410 5.89 4.23 17.22
C HIS A 410 4.51 3.69 16.78
N ARG A 411 3.68 3.40 17.77
CA ARG A 411 2.35 2.82 17.55
C ARG A 411 1.28 3.90 17.42
N LEU A 412 0.40 3.76 16.45
CA LEU A 412 -0.84 4.51 16.37
C LEU A 412 -1.81 4.00 17.44
N THR A 413 -2.03 4.82 18.47
CA THR A 413 -3.03 4.50 19.49
C THR A 413 -4.45 4.58 18.92
N PRO A 414 -5.42 3.76 19.41
CA PRO A 414 -6.83 3.82 18.98
C PRO A 414 -7.48 5.21 19.13
N GLN A 415 -6.95 6.06 20.02
CA GLN A 415 -7.38 7.46 20.13
C GLN A 415 -6.91 8.32 18.94
N GLY A 416 -5.70 8.07 18.43
CA GLY A 416 -5.17 8.75 17.24
C GLY A 416 -5.90 8.33 15.96
N LEU A 417 -6.21 7.04 15.81
CA LEU A 417 -7.00 6.53 14.68
C LEU A 417 -8.44 7.08 14.66
N ARG A 418 -9.01 7.37 15.83
CA ARG A 418 -10.28 8.12 15.96
C ARG A 418 -10.17 9.60 15.60
N GLY A 419 -8.98 10.09 15.26
CA GLY A 419 -8.73 11.48 14.92
C GLY A 419 -8.89 12.41 16.10
N ALA A 420 -8.47 12.04 17.32
CA ALA A 420 -8.41 13.02 18.41
C ALA A 420 -7.30 14.06 18.10
N PRO A 421 -7.60 15.38 18.03
CA PRO A 421 -6.71 16.38 17.43
C PRO A 421 -5.28 16.37 18.00
N ASP A 422 -5.12 16.46 19.32
CA ASP A 422 -3.80 16.52 19.97
C ASP A 422 -3.05 15.19 19.92
N ARG A 423 -3.77 14.07 19.84
CA ARG A 423 -3.15 12.75 19.67
C ARG A 423 -2.67 12.57 18.25
N LEU A 424 -3.47 13.00 17.28
CA LEU A 424 -3.12 12.98 15.88
C LEU A 424 -1.88 13.83 15.62
N LYS A 425 -1.87 15.10 16.03
CA LYS A 425 -0.69 15.98 15.86
C LYS A 425 0.60 15.35 16.41
N ARG A 426 0.51 14.72 17.58
CA ARG A 426 1.65 14.01 18.19
C ARG A 426 2.11 12.83 17.33
N HIS A 427 1.21 11.94 16.91
CA HIS A 427 1.60 10.81 16.06
C HIS A 427 2.19 11.27 14.71
N LEU A 428 1.60 12.29 14.08
CA LEU A 428 2.13 12.90 12.86
C LEU A 428 3.54 13.45 13.08
N ASN A 429 3.76 14.14 14.19
CA ASN A 429 5.08 14.60 14.55
C ASN A 429 6.06 13.43 14.73
N ASP A 430 5.70 12.43 15.52
CA ASP A 430 6.62 11.37 15.94
C ASP A 430 6.94 10.37 14.82
N MET A 431 6.01 10.15 13.88
CA MET A 431 6.14 9.16 12.79
C MET A 431 6.47 9.76 11.43
N VAL A 432 6.18 11.04 11.18
CA VAL A 432 6.35 11.66 9.85
C VAL A 432 7.29 12.87 9.90
N VAL A 433 7.05 13.84 10.78
CA VAL A 433 7.80 15.11 10.77
C VAL A 433 9.18 14.97 11.43
N ALA A 434 9.25 14.43 12.64
CA ALA A 434 10.50 14.25 13.38
C ALA A 434 11.55 13.40 12.66
N PRO A 435 11.24 12.21 12.07
CA PRO A 435 12.22 11.46 11.26
C PRO A 435 12.70 12.26 10.05
N SER A 436 11.80 12.98 9.40
CA SER A 436 12.12 13.84 8.27
C SER A 436 13.09 14.97 8.65
N ILE A 437 12.91 15.60 9.81
CA ILE A 437 13.85 16.60 10.37
C ILE A 437 15.21 15.95 10.69
N GLN A 438 15.23 14.73 11.22
CA GLN A 438 16.46 14.01 11.54
C GLN A 438 17.30 13.74 10.29
N SER A 439 16.69 13.17 9.25
CA SER A 439 17.36 12.90 7.97
C SER A 439 17.80 14.19 7.26
N GLU A 440 16.99 15.26 7.29
CA GLU A 440 17.36 16.55 6.69
C GLU A 440 18.58 17.18 7.38
N ARG A 441 18.72 17.01 8.69
CA ARG A 441 19.86 17.56 9.45
C ARG A 441 21.18 17.00 8.92
N LEU A 442 21.28 15.68 8.72
CA LEU A 442 22.47 15.07 8.15
C LEU A 442 22.67 15.52 6.70
N ALA A 443 21.60 15.57 5.90
CA ALA A 443 21.67 16.02 4.51
C ALA A 443 22.24 17.45 4.39
N LYS A 444 21.82 18.37 5.26
CA LYS A 444 22.35 19.75 5.33
C LYS A 444 23.86 19.77 5.62
N HIS A 445 24.35 18.89 6.49
CA HIS A 445 25.80 18.75 6.71
C HIS A 445 26.53 18.16 5.50
N ILE A 446 25.94 17.21 4.77
CA ILE A 446 26.54 16.72 3.52
C ILE A 446 26.67 17.86 2.49
N VAL A 447 25.62 18.65 2.31
CA VAL A 447 25.62 19.81 1.42
C VAL A 447 26.65 20.86 1.85
N ALA A 448 26.66 21.24 3.14
CA ALA A 448 27.60 22.22 3.68
C ALA A 448 29.06 21.73 3.58
N ALA A 449 29.32 20.45 3.83
CA ALA A 449 30.64 19.85 3.67
C ALA A 449 31.14 19.93 2.22
N ARG A 450 30.26 19.66 1.24
CA ARG A 450 30.57 19.82 -0.19
C ARG A 450 30.87 21.29 -0.56
N ALA A 451 30.23 22.24 0.12
CA ALA A 451 30.51 23.67 -0.01
C ALA A 451 31.77 24.14 0.74
N GLY A 452 32.47 23.23 1.44
CA GLY A 452 33.74 23.53 2.12
C GLY A 452 33.62 23.90 3.60
N ASP A 453 32.46 23.71 4.23
CA ASP A 453 32.30 23.95 5.67
C ASP A 453 33.14 22.95 6.50
N ALA A 454 34.07 23.48 7.30
CA ALA A 454 35.05 22.67 8.02
C ALA A 454 34.43 21.80 9.13
N ASP A 455 33.36 22.26 9.77
CA ASP A 455 32.66 21.50 10.81
C ASP A 455 31.90 20.33 10.20
N SER A 456 31.16 20.61 9.13
CA SER A 456 30.42 19.60 8.39
C SER A 456 31.33 18.58 7.70
N LEU A 457 32.51 18.98 7.22
CA LEU A 457 33.53 18.06 6.71
C LEU A 457 33.99 17.06 7.77
N ARG A 458 34.18 17.49 9.02
CA ARG A 458 34.54 16.57 10.12
C ARG A 458 33.41 15.58 10.41
N ILE A 459 32.16 16.05 10.35
CA ILE A 459 30.97 15.20 10.55
C ILE A 459 30.88 14.14 9.45
N THR A 460 30.93 14.53 8.17
CA THR A 460 30.81 13.58 7.06
C THR A 460 31.98 12.59 7.02
N GLN A 461 33.21 13.03 7.30
CA GLN A 461 34.37 12.14 7.43
C GLN A 461 34.22 11.13 8.57
N SER A 462 33.62 11.52 9.71
CA SER A 462 33.35 10.57 10.81
C SER A 462 32.36 9.46 10.42
N LEU A 463 31.53 9.72 9.42
CA LEU A 463 30.57 8.78 8.84
C LEU A 463 31.13 8.05 7.60
N SER A 464 32.43 8.21 7.30
CA SER A 464 33.06 7.68 6.08
C SER A 464 32.41 8.18 4.77
N LEU A 465 31.83 9.39 4.81
CA LEU A 465 31.20 10.04 3.66
C LEU A 465 32.17 11.04 3.01
N ASP A 466 32.44 10.84 1.73
CA ASP A 466 33.17 11.79 0.90
C ASP A 466 32.18 12.78 0.27
N ALA A 467 31.86 13.86 0.99
CA ALA A 467 30.87 14.86 0.57
C ALA A 467 31.19 15.49 -0.80
N GLU A 468 32.46 15.56 -1.20
CA GLU A 468 32.84 16.09 -2.51
C GLU A 468 32.34 15.24 -3.68
N LYS A 469 32.06 13.95 -3.44
CA LYS A 469 31.56 13.00 -4.44
C LYS A 469 30.03 12.84 -4.42
N VAL A 470 29.31 13.48 -3.52
CA VAL A 470 27.86 13.24 -3.36
C VAL A 470 27.05 14.14 -4.29
N ASP A 471 26.50 13.60 -5.37
CA ASP A 471 25.65 14.33 -6.32
C ASP A 471 24.17 14.33 -5.94
N GLN A 472 23.71 13.28 -5.26
CA GLN A 472 22.30 13.14 -4.86
C GLN A 472 22.18 12.63 -3.44
N ILE A 473 21.25 13.22 -2.68
CA ILE A 473 20.84 12.74 -1.37
C ILE A 473 19.37 12.35 -1.47
N ILE A 474 19.06 11.09 -1.25
CA ILE A 474 17.70 10.57 -1.16
C ILE A 474 17.42 10.31 0.31
N ARG A 475 16.25 10.72 0.79
CA ARG A 475 15.80 10.42 2.15
C ARG A 475 14.54 9.55 2.05
N ILE A 476 14.21 8.84 3.12
CA ILE A 476 12.89 8.23 3.35
C ILE A 476 12.66 8.10 4.85
N SER A 477 11.40 8.08 5.25
CA SER A 477 10.97 7.68 6.60
C SER A 477 10.14 6.40 6.51
N LEU A 478 10.40 5.43 7.38
CA LEU A 478 9.73 4.14 7.38
C LEU A 478 8.98 3.92 8.69
N THR A 479 7.79 3.33 8.57
CA THR A 479 6.93 3.00 9.72
C THR A 479 6.54 1.53 9.74
N LEU A 480 6.21 1.01 10.93
CA LEU A 480 5.58 -0.31 11.14
C LEU A 480 4.07 -0.24 11.31
N ASP A 481 3.54 0.94 11.62
CA ASP A 481 2.11 1.18 11.63
C ASP A 481 1.77 1.99 10.38
N ASP A 482 0.65 1.64 9.76
CA ASP A 482 0.25 2.15 8.47
C ASP A 482 -0.27 3.60 8.57
N LEU A 483 0.45 4.50 7.92
CA LEU A 483 0.09 5.90 7.69
C LEU A 483 0.08 6.24 6.18
N SER A 484 -0.06 5.24 5.31
CA SER A 484 -0.01 5.36 3.85
C SER A 484 -0.94 6.45 3.30
N VAL A 485 -2.13 6.64 3.91
CA VAL A 485 -3.08 7.72 3.56
C VAL A 485 -2.51 9.13 3.68
N LEU A 486 -1.43 9.30 4.45
CA LEU A 486 -0.79 10.58 4.69
C LEU A 486 0.45 10.80 3.81
N SER A 487 0.89 9.77 3.07
CA SER A 487 2.08 9.83 2.21
C SER A 487 2.02 10.96 1.17
N SER A 488 0.82 11.41 0.80
CA SER A 488 0.59 12.52 -0.13
C SER A 488 0.05 13.81 0.51
N SER A 489 -0.07 13.89 1.85
CA SER A 489 -0.76 14.99 2.55
C SER A 489 0.16 16.14 3.01
N GLU A 490 1.24 16.43 2.27
CA GLU A 490 2.23 17.44 2.67
C GLU A 490 1.62 18.84 2.76
N GLU A 491 0.76 19.22 1.82
CA GLU A 491 0.10 20.53 1.82
C GLU A 491 -0.81 20.71 3.05
N GLU A 492 -1.58 19.68 3.44
CA GLU A 492 -2.40 19.77 4.64
C GLU A 492 -1.55 19.78 5.92
N LEU A 493 -0.43 19.06 5.96
CA LEU A 493 0.50 19.09 7.08
C LEU A 493 1.15 20.48 7.25
N GLU A 494 1.50 21.14 6.14
CA GLU A 494 2.03 22.51 6.13
C GLU A 494 0.96 23.51 6.61
N LYS A 495 -0.25 23.48 6.03
CA LYS A 495 -1.37 24.35 6.44
C LYS A 495 -1.77 24.14 7.90
N ALA A 496 -1.67 22.91 8.41
CA ALA A 496 -1.93 22.59 9.82
C ALA A 496 -0.82 23.08 10.77
N GLY A 497 0.27 23.64 10.25
CA GLY A 497 1.41 24.14 11.02
C GLY A 497 2.26 23.03 11.66
N LEU A 498 2.26 21.83 11.07
CA LEU A 498 3.02 20.69 11.56
C LEU A 498 4.41 20.60 10.95
N ILE A 499 4.58 21.10 9.73
CA ILE A 499 5.87 21.15 9.04
C ILE A 499 6.56 22.48 9.39
N PRO A 500 7.81 22.47 9.87
CA PRO A 500 8.56 23.71 10.07
C PRO A 500 8.77 24.48 8.76
N ASP A 501 8.77 25.81 8.82
CA ASP A 501 8.99 26.67 7.66
C ASP A 501 10.27 26.30 6.90
N GLY A 502 10.15 26.07 5.59
CA GLY A 502 11.27 25.73 4.71
C GLY A 502 11.82 24.31 4.85
N HIS A 503 11.17 23.44 5.63
CA HIS A 503 11.53 22.03 5.74
C HIS A 503 11.01 21.21 4.56
N ASN A 504 11.87 20.40 3.94
CA ASN A 504 11.43 19.47 2.87
C ASN A 504 11.06 18.11 3.48
N LEU A 505 9.78 17.75 3.43
CA LEU A 505 9.30 16.53 4.07
C LEU A 505 9.70 15.26 3.29
N ALA A 506 10.57 14.41 3.85
CA ALA A 506 10.83 13.04 3.38
C ALA A 506 9.54 12.20 3.29
N PRO A 507 9.33 11.39 2.24
CA PRO A 507 8.21 10.48 2.11
C PRO A 507 8.24 9.51 3.27
N ALA A 508 7.09 9.42 3.94
CA ALA A 508 6.83 8.41 4.93
C ALA A 508 6.05 7.27 4.28
N MET A 509 6.51 6.03 4.43
CA MET A 509 5.84 4.85 3.90
C MET A 509 5.96 3.66 4.85
N HIS A 510 5.09 2.67 4.64
CA HIS A 510 5.10 1.46 5.44
C HIS A 510 6.25 0.54 4.99
N ILE A 511 6.80 -0.27 5.91
CA ILE A 511 7.88 -1.22 5.56
C ILE A 511 7.45 -2.24 4.48
N ALA A 512 6.15 -2.57 4.42
CA ALA A 512 5.60 -3.44 3.39
C ALA A 512 5.68 -2.78 2.00
N ASP A 513 5.45 -1.48 1.90
CA ASP A 513 5.56 -0.72 0.65
C ASP A 513 7.01 -0.75 0.15
N LEU A 514 7.98 -0.51 1.04
CA LEU A 514 9.39 -0.60 0.67
C LEU A 514 9.78 -2.00 0.20
N CYS A 515 9.27 -3.06 0.84
CA CYS A 515 9.48 -4.44 0.40
C CYS A 515 8.91 -4.64 -1.02
N CYS A 516 7.70 -4.16 -1.29
CA CYS A 516 7.08 -4.24 -2.61
C CYS A 516 7.85 -3.43 -3.66
N ILE A 517 8.27 -2.21 -3.35
CA ILE A 517 9.08 -1.37 -4.24
C ILE A 517 10.40 -2.07 -4.58
N ALA A 518 11.09 -2.63 -3.59
CA ALA A 518 12.35 -3.34 -3.81
C ALA A 518 12.17 -4.65 -4.60
N ASP A 519 11.04 -5.35 -4.43
CA ASP A 519 10.70 -6.55 -5.21
C ASP A 519 10.33 -6.23 -6.66
N ILE A 520 9.68 -5.08 -6.93
CA ILE A 520 9.30 -4.66 -8.28
C ILE A 520 10.46 -3.96 -9.02
N LEU A 521 11.21 -3.12 -8.32
CA LEU A 521 12.34 -2.35 -8.84
C LEU A 521 13.66 -3.00 -8.45
N GLU A 522 13.88 -4.23 -8.89
CA GLU A 522 15.02 -5.08 -8.50
C GLU A 522 16.41 -4.55 -8.92
N GLU A 523 16.46 -3.48 -9.71
CA GLU A 523 17.69 -2.91 -10.26
C GLU A 523 18.07 -1.57 -9.61
N GLU A 524 19.36 -1.39 -9.33
CA GLU A 524 19.88 -0.22 -8.60
C GLU A 524 19.47 1.12 -9.23
N ILE A 525 19.58 1.28 -10.56
CA ILE A 525 19.23 2.55 -11.22
C ILE A 525 17.72 2.83 -11.16
N PRO A 526 16.82 1.94 -11.60
CA PRO A 526 15.38 2.16 -11.46
C PRO A 526 14.91 2.41 -10.03
N PHE A 527 15.49 1.73 -9.04
CA PHE A 527 15.17 1.94 -7.62
C PHE A 527 15.58 3.34 -7.15
N LEU A 528 16.84 3.75 -7.41
CA LEU A 528 17.31 5.08 -7.05
C LEU A 528 16.54 6.17 -7.81
N HIS A 529 16.25 5.94 -9.09
CA HIS A 529 15.48 6.87 -9.91
C HIS A 529 14.08 7.10 -9.34
N TYR A 530 13.36 6.04 -8.94
CA TYR A 530 12.04 6.14 -8.31
C TYR A 530 12.03 7.12 -7.14
N PHE A 531 12.86 6.87 -6.11
CA PHE A 531 12.91 7.74 -4.94
C PHE A 531 13.45 9.13 -5.26
N SER A 532 14.36 9.24 -6.22
CA SER A 532 14.89 10.53 -6.63
C SER A 532 13.85 11.43 -7.33
N GLU A 533 12.82 10.82 -7.91
CA GLU A 533 11.76 11.48 -8.68
C GLU A 533 10.47 11.64 -7.89
N ARG A 534 10.19 10.72 -6.96
CA ARG A 534 9.01 10.68 -6.12
C ARG A 534 8.76 11.99 -5.35
N PHE A 535 9.81 12.62 -4.83
CA PHE A 535 9.69 13.93 -4.18
C PHE A 535 9.20 15.02 -5.15
N HIS A 536 9.88 15.13 -6.30
CA HIS A 536 9.56 16.13 -7.30
C HIS A 536 8.12 15.95 -7.78
N PHE A 537 7.70 14.71 -8.02
CA PHE A 537 6.35 14.40 -8.47
C PHE A 537 5.27 14.93 -7.50
N GLN A 538 5.44 14.73 -6.19
CA GLN A 538 4.51 15.25 -5.18
C GLN A 538 4.53 16.78 -5.06
N LYS A 539 5.68 17.43 -5.29
CA LYS A 539 5.77 18.90 -5.22
C LYS A 539 5.11 19.61 -6.41
N HIS A 540 5.01 18.95 -7.56
CA HIS A 540 4.41 19.53 -8.76
C HIS A 540 2.89 19.31 -8.83
N PHE A 541 2.35 18.29 -8.14
CA PHE A 541 0.94 17.92 -8.21
C PHE A 541 0.35 17.67 -6.81
N GLU A 542 -0.86 18.18 -6.56
CA GLU A 542 -1.71 17.78 -5.43
C GLU A 542 -2.26 16.37 -5.74
N ILE A 543 -1.67 15.34 -5.11
CA ILE A 543 -1.91 13.94 -5.44
C ILE A 543 -2.76 13.25 -4.38
N PHE A 544 -3.74 12.47 -4.85
CA PHE A 544 -4.49 11.54 -4.01
C PHE A 544 -4.21 10.09 -4.42
N GLY A 545 -3.48 9.37 -3.58
CA GLY A 545 -3.09 7.96 -3.72
C GLY A 545 -2.07 7.56 -2.65
N ASP A 546 -1.85 6.26 -2.49
CA ASP A 546 -0.83 5.71 -1.60
C ASP A 546 0.51 5.44 -2.34
N GLU A 547 1.50 4.93 -1.62
CA GLU A 547 2.84 4.69 -2.18
C GLU A 547 2.86 3.62 -3.28
N LEU A 548 1.94 2.65 -3.28
CA LEU A 548 1.82 1.66 -4.35
C LEU A 548 1.12 2.25 -5.59
N ASP A 549 0.23 3.21 -5.41
CA ASP A 549 -0.30 4.02 -6.52
C ASP A 549 0.81 4.85 -7.19
N PHE A 550 1.69 5.48 -6.39
CA PHE A 550 2.88 6.18 -6.91
C PHE A 550 3.79 5.24 -7.70
N LEU A 551 4.02 4.03 -7.19
CA LEU A 551 4.75 3.00 -7.93
C LEU A 551 4.04 2.65 -9.24
N GLY A 552 2.72 2.46 -9.24
CA GLY A 552 1.93 2.21 -10.46
C GLY A 552 2.08 3.31 -11.52
N VAL A 553 2.05 4.57 -11.11
CA VAL A 553 2.33 5.72 -11.99
C VAL A 553 3.77 5.67 -12.52
N TYR A 554 4.74 5.36 -11.65
CA TYR A 554 6.13 5.23 -12.08
C TYR A 554 6.34 4.13 -13.11
N LEU A 555 5.71 2.95 -12.94
CA LEU A 555 5.87 1.84 -13.89
C LEU A 555 5.38 2.20 -15.29
N SER A 556 4.40 3.08 -15.42
CA SER A 556 3.83 3.51 -16.69
C SER A 556 4.51 4.75 -17.29
N THR A 557 5.04 5.64 -16.47
CA THR A 557 5.48 6.99 -16.90
C THR A 557 6.93 7.33 -16.57
N GLY A 558 7.55 6.61 -15.64
CA GLY A 558 8.84 7.01 -15.04
C GLY A 558 8.79 8.36 -14.32
N PHE A 559 7.60 8.82 -13.91
CA PHE A 559 7.32 10.18 -13.42
C PHE A 559 7.65 11.32 -14.43
N ASN A 560 7.74 11.01 -15.72
CA ASN A 560 7.91 12.00 -16.77
C ASN A 560 6.55 12.36 -17.38
N LEU A 561 5.79 13.22 -16.67
CA LEU A 561 4.59 13.86 -17.20
C LEU A 561 4.95 15.20 -17.86
N GLY A 562 4.40 15.47 -19.05
CA GLY A 562 4.70 16.66 -19.88
C GLY A 562 4.47 18.01 -19.20
N ALA A 563 5.29 19.05 -19.50
CA ALA A 563 5.06 20.44 -19.06
C ALA A 563 3.72 21.06 -19.51
N GLU A 564 3.07 20.51 -20.54
CA GLU A 564 1.81 21.06 -21.10
C GLU A 564 0.57 20.86 -20.20
N GLN A 565 0.75 20.51 -18.92
CA GLN A 565 -0.34 20.29 -17.95
C GLN A 565 -0.42 21.36 -16.86
N GLU A 566 -0.04 22.61 -17.15
CA GLU A 566 -0.21 23.76 -16.22
C GLU A 566 -1.67 23.90 -15.70
N ASP A 567 -2.66 23.37 -16.42
CA ASP A 567 -4.07 23.38 -16.02
C ASP A 567 -4.47 22.27 -15.02
N PHE A 568 -3.61 21.29 -14.74
CA PHE A 568 -3.91 20.11 -13.91
C PHE A 568 -3.04 20.04 -12.65
N HIS A 569 -3.34 20.91 -11.67
CA HIS A 569 -2.67 20.88 -10.37
C HIS A 569 -3.08 19.71 -9.47
N ARG A 570 -4.19 19.00 -9.77
CA ARG A 570 -4.70 17.87 -8.99
C ARG A 570 -4.70 16.57 -9.79
N LEU A 571 -4.00 15.55 -9.29
CA LEU A 571 -3.97 14.22 -9.90
C LEU A 571 -4.55 13.18 -8.94
N MET A 572 -5.65 12.55 -9.35
CA MET A 572 -6.17 11.36 -8.67
C MET A 572 -5.49 10.13 -9.25
N VAL A 573 -4.55 9.57 -8.50
CA VAL A 573 -3.77 8.38 -8.92
C VAL A 573 -4.22 7.12 -8.19
N SER A 574 -5.19 7.23 -7.28
CA SER A 574 -5.78 6.08 -6.59
C SER A 574 -6.26 5.00 -7.56
N GLY A 575 -5.81 3.76 -7.32
CA GLY A 575 -6.09 2.59 -8.15
C GLY A 575 -5.06 2.34 -9.26
N MET A 576 -4.03 3.17 -9.38
CA MET A 576 -2.92 2.95 -10.32
C MET A 576 -2.04 1.76 -9.90
N SER A 577 -2.12 1.33 -8.64
CA SER A 577 -1.53 0.07 -8.13
C SER A 577 -2.12 -1.19 -8.77
N GLY A 578 -3.24 -1.12 -9.51
CA GLY A 578 -4.01 -2.32 -9.91
C GLY A 578 -3.27 -3.38 -10.73
N THR A 579 -2.15 -3.04 -11.39
CA THR A 579 -1.27 -4.05 -12.04
C THR A 579 -0.39 -4.79 -11.04
N ILE A 580 0.02 -4.11 -9.98
CA ILE A 580 0.78 -4.62 -8.84
C ILE A 580 -0.14 -5.51 -8.00
N ASP A 581 -1.34 -5.03 -7.66
CA ASP A 581 -2.33 -5.80 -6.90
C ASP A 581 -2.68 -7.12 -7.58
N ARG A 582 -2.89 -7.07 -8.90
CA ARG A 582 -3.15 -8.27 -9.70
C ARG A 582 -2.01 -9.28 -9.61
N TYR A 583 -0.76 -8.83 -9.64
CA TYR A 583 0.39 -9.71 -9.56
C TYR A 583 0.49 -10.40 -8.21
N TYR A 584 0.43 -9.63 -7.12
CA TYR A 584 0.56 -10.16 -5.77
C TYR A 584 -0.63 -11.03 -5.36
N ASN A 585 -1.87 -10.60 -5.66
CA ASN A 585 -3.06 -11.42 -5.40
C ASN A 585 -3.03 -12.75 -6.18
N ALA A 586 -2.55 -12.73 -7.43
CA ALA A 586 -2.38 -13.96 -8.20
C ALA A 586 -1.30 -14.86 -7.58
N ARG A 587 -0.15 -14.30 -7.20
CA ARG A 587 0.94 -15.04 -6.56
C ARG A 587 0.49 -15.70 -5.26
N ASP A 588 -0.25 -14.98 -4.42
CA ASP A 588 -0.80 -15.49 -3.15
C ASP A 588 -1.86 -16.58 -3.39
N ALA A 589 -2.61 -16.51 -4.49
CA ALA A 589 -3.51 -17.56 -4.95
C ALA A 589 -2.80 -18.72 -5.69
N GLY A 590 -1.45 -18.73 -5.74
CA GLY A 590 -0.68 -19.76 -6.44
C GLY A 590 -0.69 -19.66 -7.97
N ILE A 591 -1.19 -18.56 -8.53
CA ILE A 591 -1.23 -18.28 -9.97
C ILE A 591 0.03 -17.52 -10.38
N GLN A 592 0.80 -18.11 -11.30
CA GLN A 592 2.01 -17.47 -11.81
C GLN A 592 1.68 -16.43 -12.89
N LEU A 593 1.89 -15.16 -12.56
CA LEU A 593 1.86 -14.05 -13.52
C LEU A 593 3.26 -13.46 -13.72
N ARG A 594 3.44 -12.75 -14.84
CA ARG A 594 4.66 -11.96 -15.06
C ARG A 594 4.69 -10.80 -14.07
N LYS A 595 5.80 -10.66 -13.33
CA LYS A 595 6.04 -9.54 -12.43
C LYS A 595 5.94 -8.21 -13.19
N PRO A 596 5.22 -7.20 -12.66
CA PRO A 596 5.17 -5.89 -13.28
C PRO A 596 6.56 -5.23 -13.22
N ALA A 597 6.87 -4.41 -14.21
CA ALA A 597 8.20 -3.80 -14.34
C ALA A 597 8.07 -2.42 -15.01
N PRO A 598 9.03 -1.51 -14.79
CA PRO A 598 9.01 -0.20 -15.43
C PRO A 598 8.97 -0.31 -16.95
N THR A 599 8.11 0.50 -17.57
CA THR A 599 8.04 0.61 -19.03
C THR A 599 9.25 1.39 -19.53
N ILE A 600 10.30 0.68 -19.93
CA ILE A 600 11.53 1.28 -20.47
C ILE A 600 11.74 0.79 -21.90
N HIS A 601 11.89 1.72 -22.83
CA HIS A 601 12.19 1.39 -24.21
C HIS A 601 13.54 0.68 -24.32
N ARG A 602 13.64 -0.30 -25.22
CA ARG A 602 14.83 -1.17 -25.37
C ARG A 602 16.14 -0.39 -25.45
N SER A 603 16.19 0.70 -26.21
CA SER A 603 17.41 1.51 -26.37
C SER A 603 17.89 2.16 -25.06
N TYR A 604 16.96 2.56 -24.19
CA TYR A 604 17.27 3.10 -22.86
C TYR A 604 17.70 1.99 -21.92
N LYS A 605 16.97 0.86 -21.94
CA LYS A 605 17.29 -0.31 -21.13
C LYS A 605 18.72 -0.82 -21.40
N GLU A 606 19.12 -0.90 -22.66
CA GLU A 606 20.49 -1.31 -23.03
C GLU A 606 21.57 -0.34 -22.50
N ILE A 607 21.28 0.97 -22.42
CA ILE A 607 22.18 1.98 -21.82
C ILE A 607 22.28 1.75 -20.31
N ILE A 608 21.14 1.61 -19.63
CA ILE A 608 21.06 1.35 -18.18
C ILE A 608 21.80 0.06 -17.83
N ASP A 609 21.55 -1.04 -18.54
CA ASP A 609 22.21 -2.31 -18.31
C ASP A 609 23.72 -2.21 -18.53
N LYS A 610 24.17 -1.41 -19.50
CA LYS A 610 25.60 -1.21 -19.71
C LYS A 610 26.20 -0.40 -18.56
N LEU A 611 25.57 0.70 -18.12
CA LEU A 611 25.99 1.48 -16.96
C LEU A 611 26.10 0.62 -15.70
N ALA A 612 25.06 -0.16 -15.38
CA ALA A 612 25.01 -1.05 -14.23
C ALA A 612 26.06 -2.19 -14.32
N ARG A 613 26.45 -2.62 -15.52
CA ARG A 613 27.50 -3.64 -15.71
C ARG A 613 28.91 -3.06 -15.61
N THR A 614 29.17 -1.89 -16.19
CA THR A 614 30.53 -1.32 -16.25
C THR A 614 30.85 -0.40 -15.08
N LYS A 615 29.84 0.13 -14.39
CA LYS A 615 29.92 1.02 -13.22
C LYS A 615 31.01 2.11 -13.34
N PRO A 616 31.01 2.93 -14.42
CA PRO A 616 31.90 4.08 -14.48
C PRO A 616 31.62 5.04 -13.32
N ASP A 617 32.58 5.90 -12.96
CA ASP A 617 32.35 6.93 -11.92
C ASP A 617 31.14 7.80 -12.29
N GLY A 618 30.17 7.94 -11.38
CA GLY A 618 28.92 8.66 -11.64
C GLY A 618 27.85 7.86 -12.39
N TRP A 619 27.97 6.53 -12.48
CA TRP A 619 26.99 5.68 -13.17
C TRP A 619 25.57 5.77 -12.60
N THR A 620 25.38 6.03 -11.30
CA THR A 620 24.04 6.23 -10.74
C THR A 620 23.47 7.57 -11.20
N THR A 621 24.24 8.64 -11.12
CA THR A 621 23.87 9.97 -11.61
C THR A 621 23.51 9.93 -13.11
N MET A 622 24.36 9.29 -13.93
CA MET A 622 24.10 9.12 -15.36
C MET A 622 22.83 8.31 -15.63
N GLY A 623 22.60 7.23 -14.87
CA GLY A 623 21.44 6.35 -14.98
C GLY A 623 20.13 7.05 -14.63
N ILE A 624 20.13 7.84 -13.55
CA ILE A 624 18.98 8.67 -13.15
C ILE A 624 18.68 9.69 -14.26
N PHE A 625 19.68 10.46 -14.71
CA PHE A 625 19.45 11.50 -15.72
C PHE A 625 18.94 10.98 -17.05
N ILE A 626 19.44 9.84 -17.56
CA ILE A 626 18.90 9.28 -18.81
C ILE A 626 17.44 8.82 -18.62
N LEU A 627 17.05 8.27 -17.47
CA LEU A 627 15.65 7.92 -17.20
C LEU A 627 14.74 9.17 -17.05
N SER A 628 15.23 10.25 -16.44
CA SER A 628 14.50 11.53 -16.30
C SER A 628 14.42 12.32 -17.62
N SER A 629 15.16 11.92 -18.67
CA SER A 629 15.26 12.70 -19.91
C SER A 629 14.06 12.57 -20.83
N ALA A 630 13.33 11.46 -20.79
CA ALA A 630 12.19 11.21 -21.69
C ALA A 630 11.22 10.19 -21.08
N SER A 631 9.92 10.45 -21.22
CA SER A 631 8.89 9.49 -20.82
C SER A 631 8.94 8.21 -21.67
N PRO A 632 8.39 7.08 -21.19
CA PRO A 632 8.33 5.84 -21.96
C PRO A 632 7.74 6.00 -23.37
N GLU A 633 6.79 6.93 -23.54
CA GLU A 633 6.19 7.25 -24.85
C GLU A 633 7.12 8.09 -25.76
N GLU A 634 8.04 8.85 -25.17
CA GLU A 634 9.00 9.71 -25.87
C GLU A 634 10.29 8.98 -26.23
N GLN A 635 10.71 7.97 -25.46
CA GLN A 635 11.93 7.21 -25.70
C GLN A 635 12.04 6.63 -27.14
N PRO A 636 10.96 6.11 -27.78
CA PRO A 636 10.99 5.73 -29.20
C PRO A 636 11.21 6.91 -30.16
N LYS A 637 10.78 8.13 -29.81
CA LYS A 637 11.05 9.35 -30.60
C LYS A 637 12.54 9.69 -30.54
N VAL A 638 13.17 9.53 -29.37
CA VAL A 638 14.62 9.72 -29.18
C VAL A 638 15.41 8.72 -30.04
N GLU A 639 15.04 7.44 -30.06
CA GLU A 639 15.71 6.46 -30.92
C GLU A 639 15.57 6.79 -32.42
N ARG A 640 14.38 7.22 -32.86
CA ARG A 640 14.19 7.71 -34.24
C ARG A 640 15.05 8.94 -34.54
N GLY A 641 15.23 9.84 -33.56
CA GLY A 641 16.19 10.94 -33.62
C GLY A 641 17.62 10.45 -33.84
N LEU A 642 18.09 9.50 -33.03
CA LEU A 642 19.42 8.90 -33.15
C LEU A 642 19.66 8.23 -34.50
N ASN A 643 18.67 7.51 -35.02
CA ASN A 643 18.78 6.84 -36.32
C ASN A 643 18.84 7.85 -37.47
N ARG A 644 18.12 9.00 -37.38
CA ARG A 644 18.28 10.10 -38.33
C ARG A 644 19.66 10.75 -38.24
N LEU A 645 20.16 10.97 -37.02
CA LEU A 645 21.49 11.52 -36.78
C LEU A 645 22.58 10.61 -37.37
N ARG A 646 22.47 9.28 -37.16
CA ARG A 646 23.33 8.27 -37.77
C ARG A 646 23.40 8.42 -39.29
N GLN A 647 22.24 8.53 -39.95
CA GLN A 647 22.20 8.69 -41.41
C GLN A 647 22.85 10.00 -41.88
N SER A 648 22.68 11.09 -41.12
CA SER A 648 23.34 12.38 -41.40
C SER A 648 24.86 12.24 -41.34
N VAL A 649 25.38 11.66 -40.26
CA VAL A 649 26.83 11.44 -40.04
C VAL A 649 27.43 10.47 -41.06
N MET A 650 26.69 9.45 -41.51
CA MET A 650 27.16 8.53 -42.55
C MET A 650 27.17 9.15 -43.96
N ARG A 651 26.20 10.02 -44.28
CA ARG A 651 26.06 10.63 -45.62
C ARG A 651 27.06 11.76 -45.87
N LYS A 652 27.39 12.55 -44.85
CA LYS A 652 28.18 13.77 -45.00
C LYS A 652 29.63 13.55 -44.55
N LYS A 653 30.41 12.83 -45.36
CA LYS A 653 31.80 12.42 -45.05
C LYS A 653 32.82 13.53 -44.77
N THR A 654 32.51 14.83 -45.01
CA THR A 654 33.60 15.81 -45.22
C THR A 654 33.21 17.31 -45.16
N LYS A 655 32.30 17.77 -44.29
CA LYS A 655 32.29 19.22 -43.97
C LYS A 655 32.31 19.48 -42.47
N SER A 656 33.13 20.45 -42.09
CA SER A 656 33.15 21.09 -40.78
C SER A 656 31.75 21.65 -40.46
N GLY A 657 31.23 21.36 -39.26
CA GLY A 657 29.94 21.89 -38.78
C GLY A 657 28.69 21.09 -39.20
N HIS A 658 28.76 19.75 -39.27
CA HIS A 658 27.57 18.92 -39.45
C HIS A 658 26.98 18.44 -38.12
N ASP A 659 25.64 18.42 -38.03
CA ASP A 659 24.90 17.91 -36.87
C ASP A 659 25.33 16.47 -36.57
N CYS A 660 26.17 16.33 -35.54
CA CYS A 660 26.63 15.07 -34.96
C CYS A 660 26.21 14.92 -33.50
N PHE A 661 25.44 15.88 -33.01
CA PHE A 661 24.87 15.90 -31.67
C PHE A 661 23.35 15.89 -31.75
N MET A 662 22.74 15.21 -30.78
CA MET A 662 21.32 15.30 -30.50
C MET A 662 21.16 15.53 -29.00
N GLU A 663 20.30 16.46 -28.67
CA GLU A 663 19.96 16.81 -27.30
C GLU A 663 18.51 16.44 -27.03
N ILE A 664 18.24 15.99 -25.81
CA ILE A 664 16.89 15.73 -25.33
C ILE A 664 16.50 16.92 -24.48
N LEU A 665 15.41 17.58 -24.88
CA LEU A 665 14.76 18.59 -24.07
C LEU A 665 13.72 17.87 -23.20
N PRO A 666 13.96 17.74 -21.88
CA PRO A 666 13.05 17.04 -21.00
C PRO A 666 11.73 17.82 -20.84
N PRO A 667 10.63 17.12 -20.55
CA PRO A 667 9.31 17.74 -20.38
C PRO A 667 9.17 18.62 -19.14
N LEU A 668 10.01 18.44 -18.11
CA LEU A 668 9.99 19.24 -16.88
C LEU A 668 11.30 20.02 -16.76
N ASN A 669 11.35 21.05 -15.90
CA ASN A 669 12.56 21.82 -15.64
C ASN A 669 13.59 20.96 -14.88
N ARG A 670 14.23 20.02 -15.58
CA ARG A 670 15.20 19.06 -15.04
C ARG A 670 16.58 19.70 -15.00
N LYS A 671 17.36 19.36 -13.97
CA LYS A 671 18.68 19.94 -13.70
C LYS A 671 19.81 19.46 -14.62
N ALA A 672 19.53 18.53 -15.53
CA ALA A 672 20.52 17.94 -16.40
C ALA A 672 20.09 17.91 -17.87
N THR A 673 20.96 18.40 -18.73
CA THR A 673 20.87 18.17 -20.18
C THR A 673 21.36 16.76 -20.49
N VAL A 674 20.59 15.99 -21.27
CA VAL A 674 21.00 14.67 -21.74
C VAL A 674 21.11 14.67 -23.26
N GLY A 675 22.21 14.16 -23.78
CA GLY A 675 22.47 14.16 -25.21
C GLY A 675 23.27 12.97 -25.71
N PHE A 676 23.39 12.91 -27.02
CA PHE A 676 24.10 11.88 -27.75
C PHE A 676 25.03 12.49 -28.78
N TYR A 677 26.26 11.97 -28.82
CA TYR A 677 27.25 12.29 -29.84
C TYR A 677 27.40 11.10 -30.79
N VAL A 678 27.24 11.30 -32.10
CA VAL A 678 27.37 10.25 -33.09
C VAL A 678 28.60 10.49 -33.96
N HIS A 679 29.50 9.51 -34.03
CA HIS A 679 30.75 9.62 -34.78
C HIS A 679 31.08 8.35 -35.57
N GLN A 680 32.00 8.47 -36.53
CA GLN A 680 32.62 7.33 -37.22
C GLN A 680 33.88 6.88 -36.47
N ALA A 681 34.34 5.65 -36.67
CA ALA A 681 35.56 5.12 -36.06
C ALA A 681 36.79 5.97 -36.40
N ALA A 682 36.84 6.57 -37.59
CA ALA A 682 37.90 7.47 -38.01
C ALA A 682 38.06 8.73 -37.14
N HIS A 683 37.04 9.10 -36.36
CA HIS A 683 37.04 10.26 -35.47
C HIS A 683 37.03 9.89 -33.98
N ALA A 684 37.28 8.63 -33.63
CA ALA A 684 37.27 8.17 -32.24
C ALA A 684 38.30 8.91 -31.36
N ASN A 685 39.42 9.37 -31.93
CA ASN A 685 40.44 10.16 -31.24
C ASN A 685 39.97 11.59 -30.87
N LEU A 686 39.02 12.15 -31.61
CA LEU A 686 38.45 13.50 -31.37
C LEU A 686 37.20 13.47 -30.47
N ARG A 687 36.71 12.28 -30.13
CA ARG A 687 35.46 12.10 -29.38
C ARG A 687 35.43 12.89 -28.07
N ARG A 688 36.50 12.80 -27.28
CA ARG A 688 36.57 13.46 -25.97
C ARG A 688 36.46 14.98 -26.10
N GLU A 689 37.29 15.56 -26.95
CA GLU A 689 37.33 17.00 -27.23
C GLU A 689 35.95 17.51 -27.70
N HIS A 690 35.32 16.81 -28.64
CA HIS A 690 33.99 17.19 -29.13
C HIS A 690 32.90 17.09 -28.04
N MET A 691 32.91 16.04 -27.22
CA MET A 691 31.95 15.90 -26.13
C MET A 691 32.14 16.97 -25.05
N GLU A 692 33.39 17.29 -24.70
CA GLU A 692 33.70 18.36 -23.74
C GLU A 692 33.26 19.73 -24.27
N HIS A 693 33.51 20.02 -25.56
CA HIS A 693 33.06 21.26 -26.20
C HIS A 693 31.53 21.39 -26.19
N PHE A 694 30.80 20.35 -26.61
CA PHE A 694 29.34 20.37 -26.60
C PHE A 694 28.76 20.49 -25.17
N ALA A 695 29.34 19.77 -24.20
CA ALA A 695 28.89 19.86 -22.82
C ALA A 695 29.05 21.28 -22.27
N ALA A 696 30.13 21.98 -22.61
CA ALA A 696 30.34 23.37 -22.22
C ALA A 696 29.27 24.30 -22.83
N GLU A 697 28.99 24.15 -24.13
CA GLU A 697 27.95 24.94 -24.82
C GLU A 697 26.54 24.67 -24.25
N ALA A 698 26.19 23.40 -24.01
CA ALA A 698 24.89 23.01 -23.46
C ALA A 698 24.68 23.59 -22.06
N LEU A 699 25.70 23.51 -21.19
CA LEU A 699 25.65 24.10 -19.85
C LEU A 699 25.52 25.62 -19.90
N GLU A 700 26.13 26.31 -20.87
CA GLU A 700 25.99 27.76 -21.06
C GLU A 700 24.59 28.18 -21.51
N ARG A 701 23.94 27.38 -22.35
CA ARG A 701 22.65 27.72 -22.95
C ARG A 701 21.47 27.52 -22.01
N ASP A 702 21.43 26.40 -21.28
CA ASP A 702 20.19 25.92 -20.63
C ASP A 702 20.14 26.20 -19.12
N ASP A 703 21.08 26.99 -18.59
CA ASP A 703 21.28 27.23 -17.15
C ASP A 703 21.48 25.94 -16.29
N ALA A 704 21.53 24.77 -16.94
CA ALA A 704 21.60 23.46 -16.33
C ALA A 704 22.84 23.29 -15.44
N ALA A 705 22.70 22.53 -14.36
CA ALA A 705 23.78 22.24 -13.44
C ALA A 705 24.67 21.09 -13.93
N SER A 706 24.10 20.18 -14.74
CA SER A 706 24.75 18.96 -15.23
C SER A 706 24.48 18.71 -16.72
N CYS A 707 25.39 18.00 -17.37
CA CYS A 707 25.24 17.51 -18.74
C CYS A 707 25.75 16.07 -18.83
N VAL A 708 24.95 15.17 -19.41
CA VAL A 708 25.36 13.79 -19.71
C VAL A 708 25.31 13.54 -21.21
N LEU A 709 26.42 13.07 -21.75
CA LEU A 709 26.55 12.75 -23.17
C LEU A 709 26.93 11.29 -23.39
N PHE A 710 26.20 10.61 -24.26
CA PHE A 710 26.49 9.26 -24.70
C PHE A 710 27.04 9.27 -26.14
N ALA A 711 28.27 8.78 -26.33
CA ALA A 711 28.84 8.65 -27.66
C ALA A 711 28.42 7.33 -28.33
N LYS A 712 27.95 7.37 -29.58
CA LYS A 712 27.67 6.20 -30.42
C LYS A 712 28.51 6.21 -31.68
N ASN A 713 29.05 5.03 -31.99
CA ASN A 713 29.86 4.82 -33.18
C ASN A 713 29.01 4.23 -34.31
N THR A 714 29.01 4.87 -35.48
CA THR A 714 28.25 4.41 -36.65
C THR A 714 28.68 3.04 -37.15
N ASP A 715 29.96 2.69 -36.95
CA ASP A 715 30.57 1.42 -37.37
C ASP A 715 30.28 0.28 -36.37
N ASN A 716 29.91 0.61 -35.13
CA ASN A 716 29.44 -0.34 -34.12
C ASN A 716 28.12 0.14 -33.48
N TRP A 717 27.09 0.29 -34.31
CA TRP A 717 25.79 0.82 -33.87
C TRP A 717 25.05 -0.10 -32.88
N SER A 718 25.42 -1.39 -32.85
CA SER A 718 24.84 -2.39 -31.94
C SER A 718 25.16 -2.13 -30.47
N SER A 719 26.27 -1.43 -30.18
CA SER A 719 26.58 -1.01 -28.82
C SER A 719 25.64 0.13 -28.40
N PRO A 720 25.08 0.12 -27.17
CA PRO A 720 24.21 1.19 -26.70
C PRO A 720 24.93 2.55 -26.68
N TYR A 721 26.19 2.55 -26.25
CA TYR A 721 27.15 3.67 -26.37
C TYR A 721 28.60 3.13 -26.38
N GLU A 722 29.58 3.89 -26.85
CA GLU A 722 31.02 3.57 -26.78
C GLU A 722 31.68 4.23 -25.56
N ALA A 723 31.32 5.49 -25.28
CA ALA A 723 31.76 6.24 -24.11
C ALA A 723 30.60 7.08 -23.55
N VAL A 724 30.70 7.46 -22.28
CA VAL A 724 29.79 8.37 -21.60
C VAL A 724 30.61 9.46 -20.91
N LEU A 725 30.11 10.68 -20.93
CA LEU A 725 30.70 11.83 -20.25
C LEU A 725 29.63 12.48 -19.36
N LEU A 726 29.94 12.67 -18.08
CA LEU A 726 29.18 13.50 -17.15
C LEU A 726 30.01 14.76 -16.87
N VAL A 727 29.44 15.93 -17.14
CA VAL A 727 30.05 17.23 -16.83
C VAL A 727 29.11 17.99 -15.89
N GLN A 728 29.67 18.59 -14.86
CA GLN A 728 28.92 19.25 -13.80
C GLN A 728 29.53 20.62 -13.47
N ARG A 729 28.67 21.62 -13.32
CA ARG A 729 29.07 22.94 -12.79
C ARG A 729 29.12 22.86 -11.28
N ARG A 730 30.33 22.69 -10.74
CA ARG A 730 30.55 22.42 -9.30
C ARG A 730 29.83 23.41 -8.37
N GLU A 731 29.79 24.69 -8.75
CA GLU A 731 29.13 25.77 -7.99
C GLU A 731 27.58 25.74 -8.07
N ARG A 732 27.01 25.01 -9.04
CA ARG A 732 25.56 24.90 -9.26
C ARG A 732 25.00 23.51 -8.97
N VAL A 733 25.86 22.50 -8.81
CA VAL A 733 25.44 21.18 -8.33
C VAL A 733 25.37 21.22 -6.81
N GLU A 734 24.21 21.66 -6.32
CA GLU A 734 23.80 21.39 -4.95
C GLU A 734 23.29 19.95 -4.89
N PRO A 735 23.84 19.10 -3.99
CA PRO A 735 23.22 17.82 -3.69
C PRO A 735 21.80 18.12 -3.27
N GLU A 736 20.83 17.77 -4.12
CA GLU A 736 19.45 17.99 -3.76
C GLU A 736 19.18 17.16 -2.52
N ILE A 737 18.63 17.81 -1.50
CA ILE A 737 18.00 17.15 -0.38
C ILE A 737 16.68 16.59 -0.91
N LYS A 738 16.77 15.52 -1.72
CA LYS A 738 15.59 14.85 -2.24
C LYS A 738 14.95 14.17 -1.06
N SER A 739 13.67 14.47 -0.90
CA SER A 739 12.92 13.96 0.21
C SER A 739 12.68 12.50 0.02
#